data_AF-A0A0W8D3B8-F1
#
_entry.id   AF-A0A0W8D3B8-F1
#
_cell.length_a   1.000
_cell.length_b   1.000
_cell.length_c   1.000
_cell.angle_alpha   90.00
_cell.angle_beta   90.00
_cell.angle_gamma   90.00
#
_symmetry.space_group_name_H-M   'P 1'
#
loop_
_entity.id
_entity.type
_entity.pdbx_description
1 polymer ?
#
loop_
_entity_poly.entity_id
_entity_poly.type
_entity_poly.pdbx_seq_one_letter_code
_entity_poly.pdbx_strand_id
1 'polypeptide(L)'
;MFIKRDDFSGMETSGNKIRKLEFLLAEALDQKADCIVTMLDANLIQMSRQEYGKYGSEAMIKVGRLRFVLMLLNTVVLTNRRTCERLRKEGRHPYAIPVGGSNGLGTWGYIQAIDEINNQLKEFDATITDIAFACGSGGTAAGIGLGSYLYAKAHPSAPLNFAAKIPVHAYIVCDNDEYFHGHIDGQILPAMGAPSDMSSRQFLQITNAQGTGYARSTKKELEFIYSVSRKTGVLMDPVYSGKALFHLIRELNEAPETAGLTRALAKRGLRFASSVSTDETPYYDVVVAGGGVMGFSTAYHLVTAVPNLKIAVVEKDPCYKYASAILSAGGIRHQFSETENIQMSLYGTEFLRNLGTNMKVDGHDAPDVQFVEGGYMFLASERGLDVLHQNYATQKAAGADVQLLDPVALKKRFPWINPDGVEQAILGMKDQGWFDPWAFLNAMKRKSVSLGVDVLEGEVKHFDLGGQNQIEKVHIEVKSSPECGDMRFNSVRAGVVVNAAGCWSSKLLEACGSFDYPVKPRKRSMFAFHCDAEEIWKGEAATPLVVDPNGVYFRREGAGGRFVCGWSPEPEDDYDGQSTDELDFPDHDHFEEQIWPTIAHRVKSFECIKVLSAWAGYYDYNTLDQNAIIGLHPDVPNMYLVNGFSGHGLQQSPAAGRAISELVVHDEFKTIDCSRFSFDRVRANEPFLEQGIV
;
A
#
# COMPACT_ATOMS: atom_id res chain seq x y z
N MET A 1 -14.07 11.61 -14.92
CA MET A 1 -12.98 12.44 -14.38
C MET A 1 -11.70 11.63 -14.52
N PHE A 2 -10.68 12.18 -15.17
CA PHE A 2 -9.36 11.56 -15.28
C PHE A 2 -8.42 12.20 -14.25
N ILE A 3 -7.48 11.42 -13.72
CA ILE A 3 -6.46 11.90 -12.78
C ILE A 3 -5.10 11.72 -13.44
N LYS A 4 -4.35 12.80 -13.60
CA LYS A 4 -2.96 12.75 -14.07
C LYS A 4 -2.06 12.31 -12.91
N ARG A 5 -1.51 11.09 -13.00
CA ARG A 5 -0.60 10.49 -12.02
C ARG A 5 0.85 10.93 -12.26
N ASP A 6 1.20 12.13 -11.81
CA ASP A 6 2.56 12.66 -11.93
C ASP A 6 3.57 11.92 -11.02
N ASP A 7 3.10 11.14 -10.06
CA ASP A 7 3.88 10.18 -9.27
C ASP A 7 4.37 8.99 -10.11
N PHE A 8 3.78 8.74 -11.28
CA PHE A 8 4.24 7.75 -12.26
C PHE A 8 5.12 8.35 -13.37
N SER A 9 5.65 9.57 -13.19
CA SER A 9 6.56 10.21 -14.15
C SER A 9 7.99 9.62 -14.19
N GLY A 10 8.18 8.42 -13.62
CA GLY A 10 9.43 7.66 -13.67
C GLY A 10 10.31 7.76 -12.43
N MET A 11 9.81 8.31 -11.32
CA MET A 11 10.56 8.45 -10.07
C MET A 11 9.64 8.18 -8.87
N GLU A 12 9.93 7.12 -8.12
CA GLU A 12 9.03 6.46 -7.14
C GLU A 12 8.60 7.37 -5.97
N THR A 13 9.19 8.56 -5.80
CA THR A 13 8.89 9.47 -4.69
C THR A 13 8.81 10.96 -5.06
N SER A 14 8.56 11.32 -6.33
CA SER A 14 8.45 12.72 -6.74
C SER A 14 7.07 13.09 -7.30
N GLY A 15 6.56 14.28 -6.95
CA GLY A 15 5.34 14.86 -7.53
C GLY A 15 5.65 15.85 -8.64
N ASN A 16 4.64 16.53 -9.18
CA ASN A 16 4.74 17.41 -10.36
C ASN A 16 5.83 18.52 -10.33
N LYS A 17 6.39 18.84 -9.15
CA LYS A 17 7.42 19.88 -8.94
C LYS A 17 8.73 19.57 -9.67
N ILE A 18 9.00 18.30 -10.00
CA ILE A 18 10.20 17.94 -10.77
C ILE A 18 10.22 18.54 -12.17
N ARG A 19 9.05 18.75 -12.80
CA ARG A 19 8.94 19.19 -14.20
C ARG A 19 9.72 20.48 -14.51
N LYS A 20 9.85 21.37 -13.51
CA LYS A 20 10.60 22.64 -13.66
C LYS A 20 12.11 22.44 -13.64
N LEU A 21 12.59 21.40 -12.95
CA LEU A 21 14.01 21.20 -12.69
C LEU A 21 14.79 20.91 -13.96
N GLU A 22 14.19 20.27 -14.96
CA GLU A 22 14.86 20.04 -16.25
C GLU A 22 15.40 21.35 -16.84
N PHE A 23 14.56 22.38 -16.89
CA PHE A 23 14.92 23.67 -17.45
C PHE A 23 15.84 24.49 -16.53
N LEU A 24 15.52 24.51 -15.23
CA LEU A 24 16.29 25.29 -14.25
C LEU A 24 17.71 24.73 -14.05
N LEU A 25 17.86 23.41 -14.07
CA LEU A 25 19.16 22.77 -13.95
C LEU A 25 19.96 22.86 -15.25
N ALA A 26 19.31 22.86 -16.42
CA ALA A 26 19.96 23.17 -17.68
C ALA A 26 20.54 24.60 -17.66
N GLU A 27 19.78 25.60 -17.21
CA GLU A 27 20.30 26.97 -17.06
C GLU A 27 21.42 27.05 -16.02
N ALA A 28 21.31 26.33 -14.90
CA ALA A 28 22.38 26.28 -13.91
C ALA A 28 23.70 25.75 -14.51
N LEU A 29 23.61 24.74 -15.38
CA LEU A 29 24.77 24.19 -16.10
C LEU A 29 25.35 25.19 -17.10
N ASP A 30 24.51 25.87 -17.87
CA ASP A 30 24.95 26.91 -18.83
C ASP A 30 25.63 28.08 -18.12
N GLN A 31 25.15 28.43 -16.93
CA GLN A 31 25.76 29.44 -16.05
C GLN A 31 27.01 28.91 -15.31
N LYS A 32 27.42 27.66 -15.55
CA LYS A 32 28.55 26.99 -14.89
C LYS A 32 28.44 27.01 -13.37
N ALA A 33 27.21 26.88 -12.86
CA ALA A 33 26.98 26.80 -11.44
C ALA A 33 27.62 25.55 -10.86
N ASP A 34 28.20 25.68 -9.67
CA ASP A 34 28.82 24.57 -8.94
C ASP A 34 27.99 24.13 -7.72
N CYS A 35 26.95 24.91 -7.35
CA CYS A 35 25.96 24.57 -6.34
C CYS A 35 24.60 25.19 -6.64
N ILE A 36 23.53 24.52 -6.16
CA ILE A 36 22.14 24.96 -6.29
C ILE A 36 21.63 25.42 -4.91
N VAL A 37 20.98 26.57 -4.87
CA VAL A 37 20.34 27.13 -3.66
C VAL A 37 18.83 27.17 -3.90
N THR A 38 18.06 26.41 -3.14
CA THR A 38 16.60 26.28 -3.34
C THR A 38 15.85 26.20 -2.02
N MET A 39 14.56 26.56 -2.05
CA MET A 39 13.59 26.36 -0.95
C MET A 39 12.55 25.30 -1.31
N LEU A 40 12.90 24.37 -2.20
CA LEU A 40 12.08 23.22 -2.52
C LEU A 40 12.10 22.23 -1.33
N ASP A 41 10.94 21.61 -1.08
CA ASP A 41 10.71 20.64 -0.01
C ASP A 41 11.79 19.54 0.02
N ALA A 42 12.17 19.07 1.21
CA ALA A 42 13.30 18.17 1.46
C ALA A 42 13.21 16.82 0.70
N ASN A 43 12.02 16.48 0.21
CA ASN A 43 11.74 15.26 -0.55
C ASN A 43 12.29 15.27 -2.00
N LEU A 44 12.79 16.41 -2.50
CA LEU A 44 13.35 16.52 -3.85
C LEU A 44 14.83 16.11 -3.97
N ILE A 45 15.51 15.78 -2.87
CA ILE A 45 16.99 15.62 -2.84
C ILE A 45 17.42 14.15 -2.63
N GLN A 46 16.49 13.20 -2.53
CA GLN A 46 16.82 11.77 -2.54
C GLN A 46 16.74 11.22 -3.97
N MET A 47 17.87 11.19 -4.69
CA MET A 47 17.89 10.70 -6.09
C MET A 47 19.12 9.85 -6.41
N SER A 48 18.89 8.66 -6.99
CA SER A 48 19.94 7.74 -7.46
C SER A 48 20.38 8.08 -8.90
N ARG A 49 21.54 7.55 -9.33
CA ARG A 49 22.16 7.83 -10.65
C ARG A 49 21.46 7.08 -11.79
N GLN A 50 20.67 6.06 -11.45
CA GLN A 50 20.10 5.09 -12.39
C GLN A 50 18.76 5.55 -12.99
N GLU A 51 17.97 6.33 -12.25
CA GLU A 51 16.64 6.77 -12.68
C GLU A 51 16.68 7.82 -13.81
N TYR A 52 17.68 8.71 -13.78
CA TYR A 52 17.80 9.77 -14.80
C TYR A 52 18.26 9.27 -16.17
N GLY A 53 19.07 8.20 -16.22
CA GLY A 53 19.64 7.69 -17.47
C GLY A 53 18.62 7.11 -18.45
N LYS A 54 17.39 6.83 -18.01
CA LYS A 54 16.33 6.27 -18.85
C LYS A 54 15.44 7.32 -19.53
N TYR A 55 15.26 8.51 -18.95
CA TYR A 55 14.22 9.47 -19.39
C TYR A 55 14.65 10.94 -19.46
N GLY A 56 15.84 11.32 -19.00
CA GLY A 56 16.31 12.72 -18.98
C GLY A 56 17.08 13.15 -20.23
N SER A 57 17.01 14.44 -20.56
CA SER A 57 17.85 15.07 -21.59
C SER A 57 19.36 15.02 -21.23
N GLU A 58 20.24 15.13 -22.23
CA GLU A 58 21.70 15.03 -22.09
C GLU A 58 22.30 16.07 -21.11
N ALA A 59 21.60 17.21 -20.92
CA ALA A 59 21.92 18.22 -19.91
C ALA A 59 21.73 17.69 -18.48
N MET A 60 20.65 16.94 -18.22
CA MET A 60 20.32 16.40 -16.89
C MET A 60 21.29 15.28 -16.45
N ILE A 61 21.84 14.52 -17.40
CA ILE A 61 22.91 13.53 -17.14
C ILE A 61 24.20 14.22 -16.67
N LYS A 62 24.49 15.43 -17.16
CA LYS A 62 25.64 16.24 -16.69
C LYS A 62 25.42 16.79 -15.27
N VAL A 63 24.17 17.02 -14.83
CA VAL A 63 23.84 17.43 -13.45
C VAL A 63 24.22 16.36 -12.41
N GLY A 64 24.24 15.08 -12.79
CA GLY A 64 24.76 14.00 -11.95
C GLY A 64 26.22 14.17 -11.50
N ARG A 65 26.97 15.15 -12.05
CA ARG A 65 28.31 15.58 -11.59
C ARG A 65 28.30 16.69 -10.53
N LEU A 66 27.20 17.42 -10.32
CA LEU A 66 27.04 18.48 -9.30
C LEU A 66 26.77 17.93 -7.88
N ARG A 67 26.95 16.62 -7.69
CA ARG A 67 26.31 15.78 -6.66
C ARG A 67 26.84 15.90 -5.22
N PHE A 68 27.66 16.90 -4.87
CA PHE A 68 28.37 16.88 -3.58
C PHE A 68 28.15 18.07 -2.65
N VAL A 69 27.32 19.06 -3.01
CA VAL A 69 27.07 20.22 -2.13
C VAL A 69 25.70 20.18 -1.43
N LEU A 70 24.79 19.28 -1.84
CA LEU A 70 23.44 19.20 -1.24
C LEU A 70 23.28 18.17 -0.10
N MET A 71 24.25 17.27 0.11
CA MET A 71 24.18 16.24 1.18
C MET A 71 24.77 16.68 2.52
N LEU A 72 25.37 17.87 2.59
CA LEU A 72 25.87 18.43 3.83
C LEU A 72 25.28 19.83 3.95
N LEU A 73 24.22 19.96 4.74
CA LEU A 73 23.93 21.09 5.65
C LEU A 73 22.45 21.02 6.05
N ASN A 74 22.21 21.08 7.35
CA ASN A 74 20.92 21.37 7.96
C ASN A 74 20.14 22.41 7.14
N THR A 75 18.85 22.14 6.92
CA THR A 75 17.88 23.05 6.30
C THR A 75 18.02 24.46 6.88
N VAL A 76 18.65 25.39 6.17
CA VAL A 76 18.59 26.81 6.53
C VAL A 76 17.37 27.42 5.87
N VAL A 77 16.33 27.52 6.70
CA VAL A 77 15.17 28.39 6.52
C VAL A 77 15.65 29.84 6.34
N LEU A 78 15.12 30.53 5.32
CA LEU A 78 15.23 31.97 5.04
C LEU A 78 16.64 32.52 4.75
N THR A 79 16.95 32.66 3.46
CA THR A 79 17.52 33.86 2.77
C THR A 79 18.30 33.44 1.52
N ASN A 80 17.60 33.26 0.38
CA ASN A 80 18.19 32.86 -0.91
C ASN A 80 19.33 33.83 -1.33
N ARG A 81 19.12 35.14 -1.12
CA ARG A 81 20.09 36.16 -1.48
C ARG A 81 21.35 36.15 -0.61
N ARG A 82 21.21 36.07 0.73
CA ARG A 82 22.36 36.06 1.64
C ARG A 82 23.18 34.77 1.54
N THR A 83 22.53 33.64 1.29
CA THR A 83 23.21 32.35 1.08
C THR A 83 24.02 32.37 -0.21
N CYS A 84 23.43 32.86 -1.31
CA CYS A 84 24.18 33.04 -2.56
C CYS A 84 25.32 34.06 -2.41
N GLU A 85 25.11 35.16 -1.69
CA GLU A 85 26.17 36.15 -1.40
C GLU A 85 27.31 35.56 -0.57
N ARG A 86 27.01 34.74 0.44
CA ARG A 86 28.02 34.03 1.24
C ARG A 86 28.82 33.04 0.39
N LEU A 87 28.14 32.19 -0.38
CA LEU A 87 28.78 31.20 -1.26
C LEU A 87 29.68 31.89 -2.30
N ARG A 88 29.23 33.01 -2.88
CA ARG A 88 30.08 33.81 -3.79
C ARG A 88 31.31 34.38 -3.10
N LYS A 89 31.22 34.82 -1.83
CA LYS A 89 32.38 35.25 -1.03
C LYS A 89 33.37 34.11 -0.75
N GLU A 90 32.88 32.88 -0.70
CA GLU A 90 33.68 31.65 -0.53
C GLU A 90 34.26 31.13 -1.86
N GLY A 91 34.12 31.88 -2.96
CA GLY A 91 34.64 31.49 -4.28
C GLY A 91 33.77 30.48 -5.03
N ARG A 92 32.54 30.24 -4.57
CA ARG A 92 31.57 29.34 -5.21
C ARG A 92 30.73 30.08 -6.27
N HIS A 93 30.13 29.31 -7.18
CA HIS A 93 29.20 29.77 -8.21
C HIS A 93 27.77 29.24 -7.96
N PRO A 94 27.02 29.82 -7.00
CA PRO A 94 25.67 29.37 -6.68
C PRO A 94 24.64 29.82 -7.72
N TYR A 95 23.75 28.89 -8.07
CA TYR A 95 22.53 29.15 -8.83
C TYR A 95 21.29 29.05 -7.93
N ALA A 96 20.50 30.13 -7.91
CA ALA A 96 19.36 30.29 -7.02
C ALA A 96 18.06 29.88 -7.72
N ILE A 97 17.44 28.79 -7.27
CA ILE A 97 16.09 28.43 -7.70
C ILE A 97 15.08 29.20 -6.83
N PRO A 98 14.13 29.95 -7.44
CA PRO A 98 13.09 30.64 -6.69
C PRO A 98 12.15 29.65 -5.99
N VAL A 99 11.37 30.11 -5.00
CA VAL A 99 10.40 29.27 -4.28
C VAL A 99 9.50 28.53 -5.28
N GLY A 100 9.44 27.20 -5.16
CA GLY A 100 8.66 26.35 -6.04
C GLY A 100 9.10 26.34 -7.51
N GLY A 101 10.31 26.84 -7.84
CA GLY A 101 10.77 27.00 -9.23
C GLY A 101 9.92 27.97 -10.06
N SER A 102 9.22 28.90 -9.41
CA SER A 102 8.22 29.78 -10.03
C SER A 102 8.84 30.93 -10.83
N ASN A 103 9.29 30.68 -12.05
CA ASN A 103 9.75 31.71 -12.98
C ASN A 103 9.39 31.36 -14.44
N GLY A 104 9.70 32.25 -15.39
CA GLY A 104 9.42 32.01 -16.81
C GLY A 104 10.06 30.73 -17.37
N LEU A 105 11.30 30.43 -17.01
CA LEU A 105 12.01 29.26 -17.52
C LEU A 105 11.43 27.93 -16.98
N GLY A 106 11.22 27.82 -15.67
CA GLY A 106 10.63 26.63 -15.05
C GLY A 106 9.18 26.36 -15.47
N THR A 107 8.48 27.37 -16.00
CA THR A 107 7.09 27.25 -16.49
C THR A 107 6.98 26.33 -17.71
N TRP A 108 8.03 26.22 -18.52
CA TRP A 108 8.06 25.36 -19.71
C TRP A 108 7.82 23.87 -19.41
N GLY A 109 8.23 23.38 -18.23
CA GLY A 109 7.97 21.99 -17.82
C GLY A 109 6.49 21.65 -17.69
N TYR A 110 5.64 22.64 -17.37
CA TYR A 110 4.18 22.43 -17.33
C TYR A 110 3.51 22.67 -18.67
N ILE A 111 4.09 23.48 -19.55
CA ILE A 111 3.64 23.57 -20.94
C ILE A 111 3.84 22.22 -21.64
N GLN A 112 5.02 21.60 -21.48
CA GLN A 112 5.26 20.25 -21.98
C GLN A 112 4.31 19.20 -21.37
N ALA A 113 3.93 19.36 -20.10
CA ALA A 113 2.95 18.48 -19.47
C ALA A 113 1.58 18.53 -20.17
N ILE A 114 1.19 19.67 -20.77
CA ILE A 114 -0.05 19.76 -21.56
C ILE A 114 0.08 18.94 -22.84
N ASP A 115 1.21 19.00 -23.55
CA ASP A 115 1.44 18.16 -24.73
C ASP A 115 1.43 16.67 -24.36
N GLU A 116 2.06 16.31 -23.24
CA GLU A 116 2.05 14.96 -22.68
C GLU A 116 0.63 14.46 -22.40
N ILE A 117 -0.18 15.25 -21.68
CA ILE A 117 -1.59 14.93 -21.38
C ILE A 117 -2.37 14.72 -22.69
N ASN A 118 -2.19 15.58 -23.68
CA ASN A 118 -2.90 15.47 -24.95
C ASN A 118 -2.50 14.24 -25.75
N ASN A 119 -1.22 13.84 -25.72
CA ASN A 119 -0.78 12.60 -26.37
C ASN A 119 -1.39 11.38 -25.68
N GLN A 120 -1.40 11.34 -24.35
CA GLN A 120 -2.03 10.26 -23.59
C GLN A 120 -3.54 10.17 -23.84
N LEU A 121 -4.24 11.31 -23.91
CA LEU A 121 -5.66 11.32 -24.22
C LEU A 121 -5.98 10.72 -25.60
N LYS A 122 -5.10 10.94 -26.59
CA LYS A 122 -5.24 10.30 -27.91
C LYS A 122 -5.05 8.79 -27.82
N GLU A 123 -4.09 8.31 -27.02
CA GLU A 123 -3.86 6.88 -26.80
C GLU A 123 -5.06 6.20 -26.12
N PHE A 124 -5.73 6.90 -25.20
CA PHE A 124 -6.91 6.40 -24.49
C PHE A 124 -8.24 6.61 -25.23
N ASP A 125 -8.23 7.17 -26.45
CA ASP A 125 -9.44 7.62 -27.18
C ASP A 125 -10.38 8.44 -26.28
N ALA A 126 -9.80 9.34 -25.49
CA ALA A 126 -10.47 10.13 -24.47
C ALA A 126 -10.37 11.62 -24.77
N THR A 127 -11.32 12.39 -24.25
CA THR A 127 -11.31 13.85 -24.33
C THR A 127 -11.61 14.48 -22.98
N ILE A 128 -11.11 15.71 -22.79
CA ILE A 128 -11.38 16.51 -21.59
C ILE A 128 -11.84 17.92 -21.99
N THR A 129 -12.79 18.45 -21.24
CA THR A 129 -13.33 19.81 -21.44
C THR A 129 -12.77 20.82 -20.45
N ASP A 130 -12.21 20.35 -19.34
CA ASP A 130 -11.73 21.16 -18.22
C ASP A 130 -10.49 20.49 -17.60
N ILE A 131 -9.57 21.31 -17.07
CA ILE A 131 -8.39 20.89 -16.32
C ILE A 131 -8.44 21.55 -14.94
N ALA A 132 -8.32 20.75 -13.87
CA ALA A 132 -8.33 21.23 -12.49
C ALA A 132 -7.07 20.77 -11.75
N PHE A 133 -6.45 21.65 -10.96
CA PHE A 133 -5.25 21.33 -10.20
C PHE A 133 -5.08 22.19 -8.95
N ALA A 134 -4.34 21.66 -7.97
CA ALA A 134 -3.91 22.41 -6.80
C ALA A 134 -2.78 23.39 -7.18
N CYS A 135 -2.89 24.64 -6.74
CA CYS A 135 -1.92 25.68 -7.04
C CYS A 135 -1.28 26.22 -5.75
N GLY A 136 0.04 26.13 -5.67
CA GLY A 136 0.85 26.84 -4.67
C GLY A 136 2.06 27.55 -5.29
N SER A 137 2.06 27.70 -6.62
CA SER A 137 3.18 28.29 -7.36
C SER A 137 2.68 28.89 -8.67
N GLY A 138 3.03 30.16 -8.92
CA GLY A 138 2.64 30.88 -10.14
C GLY A 138 3.14 30.20 -11.41
N GLY A 139 4.34 29.61 -11.41
CA GLY A 139 4.86 28.89 -12.59
C GLY A 139 4.07 27.63 -12.96
N THR A 140 3.46 26.96 -11.98
CA THR A 140 2.58 25.81 -12.25
C THR A 140 1.28 26.29 -12.88
N ALA A 141 0.68 27.32 -12.28
CA ALA A 141 -0.54 27.94 -12.79
C ALA A 141 -0.38 28.53 -14.20
N ALA A 142 0.70 29.29 -14.41
CA ALA A 142 1.04 29.87 -15.70
C ALA A 142 1.25 28.78 -16.75
N GLY A 143 2.00 27.72 -16.45
CA GLY A 143 2.36 26.72 -17.45
C GLY A 143 1.20 25.82 -17.87
N ILE A 144 0.38 25.36 -16.91
CA ILE A 144 -0.82 24.58 -17.21
C ILE A 144 -1.84 25.45 -17.96
N GLY A 145 -2.08 26.68 -17.49
CA GLY A 145 -3.02 27.60 -18.11
C GLY A 145 -2.61 28.04 -19.51
N LEU A 146 -1.39 28.58 -19.66
CA LEU A 146 -0.86 29.04 -20.94
C LEU A 146 -0.68 27.87 -21.92
N GLY A 147 -0.16 26.72 -21.48
CA GLY A 147 -0.02 25.53 -22.31
C GLY A 147 -1.37 25.07 -22.87
N SER A 148 -2.40 25.02 -22.02
CA SER A 148 -3.77 24.65 -22.45
C SER A 148 -4.35 25.65 -23.44
N TYR A 149 -4.13 26.95 -23.22
CA TYR A 149 -4.59 28.02 -24.09
C TYR A 149 -3.92 27.99 -25.47
N LEU A 150 -2.60 27.81 -25.51
CA LEU A 150 -1.85 27.68 -26.75
C LEU A 150 -2.26 26.42 -27.51
N TYR A 151 -2.44 25.29 -26.81
CA TYR A 151 -2.92 24.06 -27.40
C TYR A 151 -4.29 24.22 -28.06
N ALA A 152 -5.25 24.85 -27.36
CA ALA A 152 -6.59 25.11 -27.90
C ALA A 152 -6.56 26.06 -29.10
N LYS A 153 -5.69 27.08 -29.10
CA LYS A 153 -5.48 27.94 -30.28
C LYS A 153 -4.92 27.19 -31.48
N ALA A 154 -3.97 26.30 -31.25
CA ALA A 154 -3.37 25.48 -32.31
C ALA A 154 -4.34 24.40 -32.82
N HIS A 155 -5.32 23.99 -32.01
CA HIS A 155 -6.28 22.94 -32.32
C HIS A 155 -7.73 23.43 -32.07
N PRO A 156 -8.33 24.20 -33.00
CA PRO A 156 -9.67 24.78 -32.81
C PRO A 156 -10.80 23.78 -32.58
N SER A 157 -10.59 22.51 -32.95
CA SER A 157 -11.52 21.40 -32.70
C SER A 157 -11.33 20.72 -31.34
N ALA A 158 -10.33 21.12 -30.55
CA ALA A 158 -10.11 20.59 -29.22
C ALA A 158 -11.29 20.95 -28.29
N PRO A 159 -11.75 20.02 -27.42
CA PRO A 159 -12.87 20.30 -26.50
C PRO A 159 -12.59 21.36 -25.43
N LEU A 160 -11.32 21.78 -25.24
CA LEU A 160 -10.93 22.91 -24.39
C LEU A 160 -11.34 24.24 -25.06
N ASN A 161 -12.53 24.73 -24.75
CA ASN A 161 -13.11 25.91 -25.41
C ASN A 161 -12.97 27.20 -24.58
N PHE A 162 -11.87 27.92 -24.77
CA PHE A 162 -11.59 29.22 -24.13
C PHE A 162 -12.50 30.38 -24.58
N ALA A 163 -13.27 30.22 -25.67
CA ALA A 163 -14.19 31.26 -26.14
C ALA A 163 -15.53 31.23 -25.38
N ALA A 164 -15.96 30.06 -24.91
CA ALA A 164 -17.18 29.89 -24.15
C ALA A 164 -16.97 30.12 -22.65
N LYS A 165 -15.89 29.56 -22.09
CA LYS A 165 -15.48 29.74 -20.69
C LYS A 165 -13.99 29.47 -20.57
N ILE A 166 -13.35 29.89 -19.48
CA ILE A 166 -11.97 29.49 -19.20
C ILE A 166 -12.00 28.07 -18.60
N PRO A 167 -11.48 27.03 -19.28
CA PRO A 167 -11.60 25.64 -18.86
C PRO A 167 -10.47 25.17 -17.92
N VAL A 168 -9.69 26.09 -17.35
CA VAL A 168 -8.52 25.75 -16.53
C VAL A 168 -8.68 26.34 -15.14
N HIS A 169 -8.81 25.45 -14.15
CA HIS A 169 -9.18 25.76 -12.77
C HIS A 169 -8.00 25.52 -11.83
N ALA A 170 -7.43 26.60 -11.30
CA ALA A 170 -6.39 26.58 -10.28
C ALA A 170 -7.00 26.80 -8.89
N TYR A 171 -6.92 25.79 -8.04
CA TYR A 171 -7.35 25.86 -6.65
C TYR A 171 -6.15 26.27 -5.78
N ILE A 172 -6.05 27.56 -5.42
CA ILE A 172 -4.92 28.07 -4.66
C ILE A 172 -5.00 27.68 -3.18
N VAL A 173 -3.89 27.18 -2.64
CA VAL A 173 -3.82 26.70 -1.24
C VAL A 173 -2.99 27.59 -0.33
N CYS A 174 -2.43 28.66 -0.87
CA CYS A 174 -1.74 29.74 -0.18
C CYS A 174 -2.05 31.07 -0.89
N ASP A 175 -1.66 32.18 -0.26
CA ASP A 175 -1.81 33.54 -0.80
C ASP A 175 -3.25 33.85 -1.27
N ASN A 176 -3.40 34.70 -2.28
CA ASN A 176 -4.68 35.10 -2.86
C ASN A 176 -4.60 35.20 -4.38
N ASP A 177 -5.74 35.36 -5.04
CA ASP A 177 -5.85 35.42 -6.50
C ASP A 177 -5.12 36.64 -7.08
N GLU A 178 -5.16 37.80 -6.40
CA GLU A 178 -4.42 39.00 -6.80
C GLU A 178 -2.91 38.76 -6.86
N TYR A 179 -2.35 38.05 -5.87
CA TYR A 179 -0.94 37.67 -5.84
C TYR A 179 -0.58 36.79 -7.04
N PHE A 180 -1.36 35.73 -7.30
CA PHE A 180 -1.03 34.81 -8.40
C PHE A 180 -1.18 35.47 -9.76
N HIS A 181 -2.27 36.20 -10.02
CA HIS A 181 -2.42 36.94 -11.28
C HIS A 181 -1.32 37.99 -11.44
N GLY A 182 -1.01 38.76 -10.39
CA GLY A 182 0.05 39.77 -10.42
C GLY A 182 1.45 39.19 -10.64
N HIS A 183 1.76 38.04 -10.03
CA HIS A 183 3.03 37.36 -10.23
C HIS A 183 3.15 36.76 -11.63
N ILE A 184 2.07 36.18 -12.17
CA ILE A 184 2.07 35.62 -13.52
C ILE A 184 2.20 36.73 -14.56
N ASP A 185 1.36 37.75 -14.49
CA ASP A 185 1.30 38.84 -15.49
C ASP A 185 2.50 39.79 -15.39
N GLY A 186 2.97 40.07 -14.17
CA GLY A 186 4.05 41.01 -13.93
C GLY A 186 5.46 40.43 -14.03
N GLN A 187 5.63 39.11 -13.93
CA GLN A 187 6.96 38.49 -13.89
C GLN A 187 7.10 37.29 -14.83
N ILE A 188 6.21 36.30 -14.76
CA ILE A 188 6.36 35.05 -15.52
C ILE A 188 6.13 35.28 -17.01
N LEU A 189 4.98 35.84 -17.41
CA LEU A 189 4.65 36.07 -18.82
C LEU A 189 5.70 36.98 -19.52
N PRO A 190 6.13 38.11 -18.93
CA PRO A 190 7.20 38.93 -19.52
C PRO A 190 8.52 38.16 -19.66
N ALA A 191 8.91 37.38 -18.65
CA ALA A 191 10.15 36.58 -18.71
C ALA A 191 10.10 35.46 -19.77
N MET A 192 8.90 35.01 -20.14
CA MET A 192 8.69 34.05 -21.23
C MET A 192 8.62 34.72 -22.61
N GLY A 193 8.65 36.06 -22.68
CA GLY A 193 8.49 36.80 -23.93
C GLY A 193 7.05 36.81 -24.46
N ALA A 194 6.05 36.64 -23.58
CA ALA A 194 4.65 36.74 -23.97
C ALA A 194 4.28 38.18 -24.40
N PRO A 195 3.31 38.36 -25.32
CA PRO A 195 2.80 39.68 -25.69
C PRO A 195 2.33 40.49 -24.48
N SER A 196 2.55 41.81 -24.50
CA SER A 196 2.24 42.70 -23.37
C SER A 196 0.74 42.85 -23.06
N ASP A 197 -0.13 42.48 -23.99
CA ASP A 197 -1.58 42.46 -23.86
C ASP A 197 -2.14 41.11 -23.38
N MET A 198 -1.28 40.10 -23.21
CA MET A 198 -1.66 38.81 -22.65
C MET A 198 -1.79 38.90 -21.13
N SER A 199 -2.87 38.34 -20.58
CA SER A 199 -3.10 38.23 -19.14
C SER A 199 -3.48 36.81 -18.77
N SER A 200 -3.03 36.35 -17.60
CA SER A 200 -3.45 35.09 -16.99
C SER A 200 -4.95 34.95 -16.85
N ARG A 201 -5.69 36.06 -16.72
CA ARG A 201 -7.16 36.07 -16.69
C ARG A 201 -7.80 35.63 -18.01
N GLN A 202 -7.05 35.51 -19.09
CA GLN A 202 -7.56 34.98 -20.38
C GLN A 202 -7.54 33.45 -20.42
N PHE A 203 -6.78 32.80 -19.54
CA PHE A 203 -6.52 31.36 -19.63
C PHE A 203 -6.56 30.63 -18.29
N LEU A 204 -6.79 31.32 -17.18
CA LEU A 204 -6.79 30.73 -15.85
C LEU A 204 -7.92 31.27 -14.98
N GLN A 205 -8.72 30.36 -14.44
CA GLN A 205 -9.64 30.62 -13.35
C GLN A 205 -8.97 30.24 -12.03
N ILE A 206 -8.92 31.18 -11.07
CA ILE A 206 -8.33 30.95 -9.76
C ILE A 206 -9.43 30.92 -8.69
N THR A 207 -9.52 29.82 -7.96
CA THR A 207 -10.42 29.64 -6.81
C THR A 207 -9.58 29.54 -5.54
N ASN A 208 -9.99 30.27 -4.48
CA ASN A 208 -9.36 30.12 -3.18
C ASN A 208 -9.81 28.82 -2.48
N ALA A 209 -8.87 27.90 -2.29
CA ALA A 209 -9.07 26.60 -1.66
C ALA A 209 -8.20 26.40 -0.41
N GLN A 210 -7.61 27.47 0.15
CA GLN A 210 -6.72 27.36 1.31
C GLN A 210 -7.45 26.97 2.60
N GLY A 211 -8.76 27.22 2.68
CA GLY A 211 -9.59 26.93 3.86
C GLY A 211 -9.08 27.67 5.10
N THR A 212 -8.71 26.92 6.14
CA THR A 212 -8.18 27.48 7.41
C THR A 212 -6.72 27.96 7.34
N GLY A 213 -6.09 27.85 6.16
CA GLY A 213 -4.75 28.31 5.86
C GLY A 213 -3.86 27.23 5.25
N TYR A 214 -2.67 27.64 4.82
CA TYR A 214 -1.68 26.73 4.25
C TYR A 214 -1.30 25.62 5.23
N ALA A 215 -1.25 24.37 4.74
CA ALA A 215 -1.00 23.16 5.51
C ALA A 215 -1.92 22.91 6.72
N ARG A 216 -3.10 23.56 6.77
CA ARG A 216 -4.12 23.36 7.82
C ARG A 216 -5.43 22.89 7.21
N SER A 217 -5.89 21.71 7.63
CA SER A 217 -7.12 21.11 7.08
C SER A 217 -8.24 21.13 8.11
N THR A 218 -9.47 21.29 7.63
CA THR A 218 -10.67 21.08 8.45
C THR A 218 -10.97 19.60 8.61
N LYS A 219 -11.77 19.25 9.63
CA LYS A 219 -12.25 17.87 9.82
C LYS A 219 -12.98 17.35 8.56
N LYS A 220 -13.83 18.18 7.95
CA LYS A 220 -14.56 17.83 6.71
C LYS A 220 -13.65 17.58 5.52
N GLU A 221 -12.60 18.39 5.35
CA GLU A 221 -11.59 18.19 4.30
C GLU A 221 -10.85 16.86 4.49
N LEU A 222 -10.43 16.55 5.72
CA LEU A 222 -9.75 15.29 6.03
C LEU A 222 -10.66 14.08 5.84
N GLU A 223 -11.92 14.17 6.28
CA GLU A 223 -12.94 13.13 6.07
C GLU A 223 -13.21 12.88 4.59
N PHE A 224 -13.29 13.95 3.78
CA PHE A 224 -13.45 13.84 2.33
C PHE A 224 -12.24 13.17 1.67
N ILE A 225 -11.02 13.63 1.99
CA ILE A 225 -9.77 13.07 1.43
C ILE A 225 -9.65 11.59 1.77
N TYR A 226 -9.97 11.24 3.01
CA TYR A 226 -10.03 9.88 3.48
C TYR A 226 -11.07 9.06 2.69
N SER A 227 -12.28 9.59 2.49
CA SER A 227 -13.34 8.95 1.70
C SER A 227 -12.92 8.68 0.25
N VAL A 228 -12.29 9.66 -0.42
CA VAL A 228 -11.77 9.51 -1.78
C VAL A 228 -10.68 8.43 -1.83
N SER A 229 -9.74 8.46 -0.89
CA SER A 229 -8.65 7.49 -0.80
C SER A 229 -9.18 6.06 -0.65
N ARG A 230 -10.16 5.85 0.25
CA ARG A 230 -10.79 4.54 0.46
C ARG A 230 -11.54 4.02 -0.76
N LYS A 231 -12.29 4.88 -1.44
CA LYS A 231 -13.16 4.48 -2.56
C LYS A 231 -12.41 4.24 -3.85
N THR A 232 -11.32 4.98 -4.07
CA THR A 232 -10.61 5.01 -5.36
C THR A 232 -9.25 4.33 -5.31
N GLY A 233 -8.67 4.15 -4.12
CA GLY A 233 -7.27 3.76 -3.96
C GLY A 233 -6.27 4.87 -4.32
N VAL A 234 -6.74 6.08 -4.62
CA VAL A 234 -5.89 7.24 -4.93
C VAL A 234 -5.66 8.04 -3.66
N LEU A 235 -4.44 7.99 -3.13
CA LEU A 235 -4.03 8.79 -1.98
C LEU A 235 -3.84 10.25 -2.38
N MET A 236 -4.38 11.16 -1.58
CA MET A 236 -4.25 12.61 -1.80
C MET A 236 -3.70 13.29 -0.56
N ASP A 237 -2.81 14.25 -0.78
CA ASP A 237 -2.22 15.01 0.31
C ASP A 237 -3.22 16.07 0.84
N PRO A 238 -3.24 16.32 2.16
CA PRO A 238 -4.18 17.25 2.76
C PRO A 238 -3.82 18.73 2.57
N VAL A 239 -2.66 19.03 1.97
CA VAL A 239 -2.17 20.40 1.80
C VAL A 239 -2.57 20.96 0.43
N TYR A 240 -2.50 20.14 -0.62
CA TYR A 240 -2.67 20.51 -2.02
C TYR A 240 -3.81 19.74 -2.68
N SER A 241 -3.54 18.52 -3.14
CA SER A 241 -4.41 17.77 -4.05
C SER A 241 -5.78 17.46 -3.44
N GLY A 242 -5.81 17.12 -2.14
CA GLY A 242 -7.03 16.86 -1.41
C GLY A 242 -7.95 18.08 -1.29
N LYS A 243 -7.37 19.26 -1.03
CA LYS A 243 -8.13 20.53 -0.95
C LYS A 243 -8.67 20.96 -2.31
N ALA A 244 -7.86 20.86 -3.35
CA ALA A 244 -8.29 21.18 -4.70
C ALA A 244 -9.46 20.29 -5.13
N LEU A 245 -9.38 18.97 -4.88
CA LEU A 245 -10.48 18.07 -5.21
C LEU A 245 -11.73 18.35 -4.36
N PHE A 246 -11.58 18.61 -3.06
CA PHE A 246 -12.70 18.95 -2.19
C PHE A 246 -13.50 20.15 -2.73
N HIS A 247 -12.79 21.21 -3.12
CA HIS A 247 -13.42 22.40 -3.68
C HIS A 247 -14.00 22.18 -5.07
N LEU A 248 -13.30 21.44 -5.94
CA LEU A 248 -13.84 21.06 -7.26
C LEU A 248 -15.16 20.31 -7.14
N ILE A 249 -15.21 19.26 -6.32
CA ILE A 249 -16.43 18.47 -6.14
C ILE A 249 -17.55 19.33 -5.53
N ARG A 250 -17.22 20.23 -4.60
CA ARG A 250 -18.20 21.16 -4.04
C ARG A 250 -18.79 22.08 -5.12
N GLU A 251 -17.95 22.69 -5.96
CA GLU A 251 -18.40 23.55 -7.06
C GLU A 251 -19.27 22.79 -8.07
N LEU A 252 -18.87 21.57 -8.43
CA LEU A 252 -19.64 20.70 -9.32
C LEU A 252 -21.02 20.34 -8.74
N ASN A 253 -21.13 20.19 -7.43
CA ASN A 253 -22.39 19.89 -6.75
C ASN A 253 -23.27 21.13 -6.58
N GLU A 254 -22.68 22.31 -6.35
CA GLU A 254 -23.40 23.58 -6.15
C GLU A 254 -23.90 24.20 -7.46
N ALA A 255 -23.23 23.94 -8.59
CA ALA A 255 -23.59 24.45 -9.90
C ALA A 255 -23.43 23.37 -11.00
N PRO A 256 -24.28 22.33 -11.03
CA PRO A 256 -24.16 21.22 -11.99
C PRO A 256 -24.32 21.64 -13.45
N GLU A 257 -24.92 22.81 -13.73
CA GLU A 257 -25.05 23.38 -15.08
C GLU A 257 -23.80 24.13 -15.60
N THR A 258 -22.88 24.58 -14.74
CA THR A 258 -21.62 25.24 -15.17
C THR A 258 -20.51 24.24 -15.47
N ALA A 259 -20.67 23.02 -14.93
CA ALA A 259 -19.94 21.84 -15.34
C ALA A 259 -20.52 21.37 -16.70
N GLY A 260 -19.69 21.30 -17.75
CA GLY A 260 -20.09 20.74 -19.05
C GLY A 260 -20.31 19.22 -19.02
N LEU A 261 -20.80 18.68 -17.90
CA LEU A 261 -20.71 17.30 -17.46
C LEU A 261 -22.10 16.68 -17.25
N THR A 262 -23.04 16.95 -18.16
CA THR A 262 -24.39 16.37 -18.08
C THR A 262 -24.83 15.80 -19.42
N ARG A 263 -24.31 14.62 -19.77
CA ARG A 263 -24.98 13.55 -20.58
C ARG A 263 -24.02 12.40 -20.90
N ALA A 264 -23.71 11.51 -19.95
CA ALA A 264 -23.12 10.20 -20.28
C ALA A 264 -23.23 9.09 -19.23
N LEU A 265 -23.61 9.34 -17.97
CA LEU A 265 -23.50 8.32 -16.92
C LEU A 265 -24.79 7.55 -16.57
N ALA A 266 -25.92 7.85 -17.22
CA ALA A 266 -27.20 7.21 -16.89
C ALA A 266 -27.47 5.86 -17.62
N LYS A 267 -26.48 5.23 -18.29
CA LYS A 267 -26.73 4.01 -19.09
C LYS A 267 -25.85 2.79 -18.80
N ARG A 268 -25.08 2.77 -17.70
CA ARG A 268 -24.41 1.55 -17.22
C ARG A 268 -24.67 1.32 -15.74
N GLY A 269 -25.80 0.68 -15.45
CA GLY A 269 -25.88 -0.49 -14.55
C GLY A 269 -25.41 -0.43 -13.10
N LEU A 270 -24.94 0.69 -12.54
CA LEU A 270 -24.76 0.81 -11.09
C LEU A 270 -26.11 1.16 -10.47
N ARG A 271 -26.87 0.13 -10.10
CA ARG A 271 -27.96 0.29 -9.14
C ARG A 271 -27.32 0.65 -7.81
N PHE A 272 -27.25 1.95 -7.50
CA PHE A 272 -27.13 2.40 -6.13
C PHE A 272 -28.36 1.90 -5.41
N ALA A 273 -28.17 1.03 -4.42
CA ALA A 273 -29.23 0.70 -3.48
C ALA A 273 -29.61 2.01 -2.78
N SER A 274 -30.70 2.63 -3.23
CA SER A 274 -31.53 3.45 -2.37
C SER A 274 -31.77 2.64 -1.10
N SER A 275 -31.60 3.25 0.07
CA SER A 275 -31.92 2.66 1.37
C SER A 275 -33.26 1.90 1.29
N VAL A 276 -33.20 0.60 1.07
CA VAL A 276 -34.37 -0.27 1.11
C VAL A 276 -34.52 -0.64 2.58
N SER A 277 -35.32 0.15 3.28
CA SER A 277 -35.98 -0.28 4.50
C SER A 277 -37.02 -1.32 4.12
N THR A 278 -36.61 -2.58 3.98
CA THR A 278 -37.51 -3.73 4.08
C THR A 278 -37.49 -4.19 5.53
N ASP A 279 -38.67 -4.35 6.14
CA ASP A 279 -38.83 -4.91 7.50
C ASP A 279 -38.30 -6.37 7.64
N GLU A 280 -37.81 -6.98 6.55
CA GLU A 280 -37.23 -8.31 6.55
C GLU A 280 -35.70 -8.29 6.71
N THR A 281 -35.19 -9.07 7.66
CA THR A 281 -33.75 -9.33 7.83
C THR A 281 -33.24 -10.09 6.59
N PRO A 282 -32.28 -9.56 5.80
CA PRO A 282 -31.84 -10.19 4.56
C PRO A 282 -31.18 -11.55 4.83
N TYR A 283 -31.30 -12.47 3.87
CA TYR A 283 -30.73 -13.81 3.95
C TYR A 283 -29.55 -13.96 2.99
N TYR A 284 -28.45 -14.51 3.52
CA TYR A 284 -27.27 -14.95 2.79
C TYR A 284 -27.09 -16.45 2.96
N ASP A 285 -26.69 -17.14 1.88
CA ASP A 285 -26.32 -18.56 1.96
C ASP A 285 -25.07 -18.70 2.83
N VAL A 286 -24.12 -17.76 2.71
CA VAL A 286 -22.88 -17.73 3.51
C VAL A 286 -22.60 -16.31 4.03
N VAL A 287 -22.32 -16.19 5.32
CA VAL A 287 -21.80 -14.97 5.96
C VAL A 287 -20.38 -15.21 6.45
N VAL A 288 -19.42 -14.44 5.94
CA VAL A 288 -18.02 -14.48 6.35
C VAL A 288 -17.75 -13.31 7.30
N ALA A 289 -17.44 -13.61 8.56
CA ALA A 289 -17.08 -12.61 9.56
C ALA A 289 -15.57 -12.31 9.48
N GLY A 290 -15.22 -11.13 8.97
CA GLY A 290 -13.85 -10.67 8.73
C GLY A 290 -13.55 -10.55 7.23
N GLY A 291 -13.20 -9.34 6.79
CA GLY A 291 -12.87 -9.01 5.40
C GLY A 291 -11.36 -8.94 5.12
N GLY A 292 -10.54 -9.67 5.88
CA GLY A 292 -9.12 -9.85 5.57
C GLY A 292 -8.89 -10.82 4.41
N VAL A 293 -7.63 -11.18 4.18
CA VAL A 293 -7.24 -12.12 3.10
C VAL A 293 -7.91 -13.49 3.25
N MET A 294 -8.09 -13.98 4.48
CA MET A 294 -8.82 -15.24 4.75
C MET A 294 -10.28 -15.16 4.34
N GLY A 295 -10.95 -14.07 4.70
CA GLY A 295 -12.36 -13.89 4.42
C GLY A 295 -12.65 -13.75 2.93
N PHE A 296 -11.91 -12.89 2.23
CA PHE A 296 -12.08 -12.75 0.78
C PHE A 296 -11.58 -13.96 -0.01
N SER A 297 -10.54 -14.66 0.45
CA SER A 297 -10.14 -15.93 -0.17
C SER A 297 -11.25 -16.97 -0.06
N THR A 298 -11.88 -17.09 1.11
CA THR A 298 -13.01 -18.01 1.32
C THR A 298 -14.18 -17.65 0.41
N ALA A 299 -14.57 -16.37 0.38
CA ALA A 299 -15.66 -15.90 -0.47
C ALA A 299 -15.38 -16.13 -1.97
N TYR A 300 -14.15 -15.84 -2.42
CA TYR A 300 -13.72 -16.05 -3.80
C TYR A 300 -13.81 -17.53 -4.21
N HIS A 301 -13.30 -18.45 -3.40
CA HIS A 301 -13.32 -19.87 -3.73
C HIS A 301 -14.77 -20.41 -3.72
N LEU A 302 -15.59 -20.01 -2.75
CA LEU A 302 -17.00 -20.41 -2.65
C LEU A 302 -17.82 -19.95 -3.87
N VAL A 303 -17.75 -18.66 -4.23
CA VAL A 303 -18.54 -18.12 -5.36
C VAL A 303 -18.07 -18.67 -6.71
N THR A 304 -16.80 -19.08 -6.80
CA THR A 304 -16.24 -19.74 -7.99
C THR A 304 -16.69 -21.20 -8.08
N ALA A 305 -16.74 -21.91 -6.96
CA ALA A 305 -17.19 -23.30 -6.90
C ALA A 305 -18.70 -23.45 -7.10
N VAL A 306 -19.50 -22.54 -6.54
CA VAL A 306 -20.96 -22.53 -6.64
C VAL A 306 -21.45 -21.16 -7.13
N PRO A 307 -21.61 -21.01 -8.46
CA PRO A 307 -22.13 -19.77 -9.02
C PRO A 307 -23.53 -19.43 -8.47
N ASN A 308 -23.77 -18.13 -8.21
CA ASN A 308 -25.00 -17.57 -7.65
C ASN A 308 -25.24 -17.78 -6.14
N LEU A 309 -24.26 -18.31 -5.40
CA LEU A 309 -24.31 -18.31 -3.94
C LEU A 309 -24.37 -16.87 -3.42
N LYS A 310 -25.35 -16.55 -2.56
CA LYS A 310 -25.43 -15.24 -1.89
C LYS A 310 -24.46 -15.21 -0.73
N ILE A 311 -23.33 -14.53 -0.94
CA ILE A 311 -22.27 -14.41 0.07
C ILE A 311 -22.16 -12.97 0.55
N ALA A 312 -22.12 -12.78 1.87
CA ALA A 312 -21.74 -11.52 2.50
C ALA A 312 -20.41 -11.64 3.24
N VAL A 313 -19.49 -10.71 3.01
CA VAL A 313 -18.28 -10.52 3.82
C VAL A 313 -18.48 -9.31 4.72
N VAL A 314 -18.41 -9.50 6.03
CA VAL A 314 -18.62 -8.46 7.04
C VAL A 314 -17.26 -7.94 7.52
N GLU A 315 -16.97 -6.65 7.33
CA GLU A 315 -15.71 -6.01 7.72
C GLU A 315 -15.94 -4.78 8.61
N LYS A 316 -15.27 -4.77 9.77
CA LYS A 316 -15.42 -3.74 10.81
C LYS A 316 -14.57 -2.50 10.57
N ASP A 317 -13.45 -2.66 9.88
CA ASP A 317 -12.53 -1.60 9.49
C ASP A 317 -12.28 -1.69 7.98
N PRO A 318 -13.11 -1.00 7.18
CA PRO A 318 -13.00 -1.11 5.74
C PRO A 318 -11.88 -0.19 5.17
N CYS A 319 -11.05 0.38 6.04
CA CYS A 319 -9.73 0.92 5.74
C CYS A 319 -8.60 -0.10 5.89
N TYR A 320 -8.85 -1.20 6.59
CA TYR A 320 -7.84 -2.20 6.96
C TYR A 320 -6.62 -1.61 7.70
N LYS A 321 -6.82 -0.53 8.47
CA LYS A 321 -5.77 0.13 9.25
C LYS A 321 -5.09 -0.86 10.19
N TYR A 322 -5.89 -1.75 10.80
CA TYR A 322 -5.42 -2.73 11.78
C TYR A 322 -5.37 -4.16 11.25
N ALA A 323 -5.45 -4.35 9.93
CA ALA A 323 -5.44 -5.69 9.34
C ALA A 323 -4.03 -6.29 9.37
N SER A 324 -3.88 -7.43 10.03
CA SER A 324 -2.62 -8.17 10.21
C SER A 324 -1.83 -8.35 8.90
N ALA A 325 -2.51 -8.76 7.82
CA ALA A 325 -1.89 -8.99 6.53
C ALA A 325 -1.17 -7.73 5.98
N ILE A 326 -1.81 -6.55 6.10
CA ILE A 326 -1.32 -5.28 5.56
C ILE A 326 -0.11 -4.76 6.33
N LEU A 327 -0.05 -5.08 7.62
CA LEU A 327 1.01 -4.65 8.54
C LEU A 327 2.18 -5.64 8.59
N SER A 328 2.12 -6.73 7.82
CA SER A 328 3.15 -7.77 7.78
C SER A 328 4.36 -7.38 6.92
N ALA A 329 5.43 -8.17 7.02
CA ALA A 329 6.56 -8.07 6.08
C ALA A 329 6.23 -8.59 4.66
N GLY A 330 5.05 -9.17 4.41
CA GLY A 330 4.66 -9.66 3.08
C GLY A 330 5.42 -10.91 2.61
N GLY A 331 6.04 -11.65 3.52
CA GLY A 331 6.87 -12.82 3.19
C GLY A 331 6.07 -14.02 2.68
N ILE A 332 6.67 -14.78 1.75
CA ILE A 332 6.20 -16.09 1.27
C ILE A 332 7.37 -17.08 1.19
N ARG A 333 7.18 -18.25 1.77
CA ARG A 333 8.20 -19.31 1.91
C ARG A 333 7.55 -20.69 1.84
N HIS A 334 8.36 -21.71 1.58
CA HIS A 334 7.94 -23.12 1.60
C HIS A 334 8.65 -23.91 2.71
N GLN A 335 9.34 -23.22 3.60
CA GLN A 335 10.22 -23.79 4.61
C GLN A 335 9.51 -24.10 5.93
N PHE A 336 8.49 -24.95 5.90
CA PHE A 336 7.76 -25.42 7.09
C PHE A 336 8.21 -26.83 7.48
N SER A 337 7.80 -27.28 8.67
CA SER A 337 8.04 -28.61 9.22
C SER A 337 6.93 -29.59 8.83
N GLU A 338 5.69 -29.09 8.68
CA GLU A 338 4.53 -29.90 8.37
C GLU A 338 4.16 -29.86 6.88
N THR A 339 3.82 -31.03 6.33
CA THR A 339 3.60 -31.21 4.89
C THR A 339 2.43 -30.35 4.38
N GLU A 340 1.38 -30.25 5.18
CA GLU A 340 0.16 -29.48 4.88
C GLU A 340 0.49 -27.99 4.77
N ASN A 341 1.31 -27.45 5.68
CA ASN A 341 1.76 -26.06 5.62
C ASN A 341 2.61 -25.77 4.38
N ILE A 342 3.48 -26.71 3.99
CA ILE A 342 4.29 -26.59 2.76
C ILE A 342 3.39 -26.60 1.53
N GLN A 343 2.43 -27.54 1.45
CA GLN A 343 1.48 -27.64 0.33
C GLN A 343 0.61 -26.40 0.20
N MET A 344 0.12 -25.85 1.33
CA MET A 344 -0.66 -24.63 1.34
C MET A 344 0.13 -23.42 0.83
N SER A 345 1.41 -23.30 1.19
CA SER A 345 2.26 -22.22 0.67
C SER A 345 2.68 -22.43 -0.78
N LEU A 346 2.87 -23.67 -1.24
CA LEU A 346 3.11 -23.99 -2.66
C LEU A 346 1.90 -23.56 -3.52
N TYR A 347 0.68 -23.89 -3.09
CA TYR A 347 -0.53 -23.39 -3.74
C TYR A 347 -0.66 -21.88 -3.63
N GLY A 348 -0.26 -21.29 -2.50
CA GLY A 348 -0.16 -19.85 -2.32
C GLY A 348 0.68 -19.18 -3.41
N THR A 349 1.89 -19.67 -3.67
CA THR A 349 2.73 -19.12 -4.75
C THR A 349 2.14 -19.38 -6.13
N GLU A 350 1.63 -20.58 -6.40
CA GLU A 350 0.95 -20.89 -7.67
C GLU A 350 -0.18 -19.90 -7.93
N PHE A 351 -0.95 -19.57 -6.91
CA PHE A 351 -2.05 -18.62 -6.99
C PHE A 351 -1.56 -17.21 -7.33
N LEU A 352 -0.50 -16.74 -6.66
CA LEU A 352 0.11 -15.43 -6.91
C LEU A 352 0.66 -15.32 -8.33
N ARG A 353 1.29 -16.39 -8.85
CA ARG A 353 1.77 -16.44 -10.25
C ARG A 353 0.66 -16.34 -11.28
N ASN A 354 -0.53 -16.79 -10.92
CA ASN A 354 -1.70 -16.83 -11.80
C ASN A 354 -2.71 -15.71 -11.53
N LEU A 355 -2.33 -14.62 -10.83
CA LEU A 355 -3.23 -13.52 -10.50
C LEU A 355 -3.89 -12.87 -11.72
N GLY A 356 -3.18 -12.75 -12.84
CA GLY A 356 -3.75 -12.21 -14.07
C GLY A 356 -4.89 -13.05 -14.66
N THR A 357 -4.99 -14.32 -14.27
CA THR A 357 -6.10 -15.23 -14.60
C THR A 357 -7.12 -15.25 -13.45
N ASN A 358 -6.65 -15.52 -12.23
CA ASN A 358 -7.49 -15.79 -11.07
C ASN A 358 -8.24 -14.54 -10.58
N MET A 359 -7.59 -13.37 -10.65
CA MET A 359 -8.02 -12.12 -10.00
C MET A 359 -8.33 -10.97 -10.96
N LYS A 360 -8.22 -11.18 -12.27
CA LYS A 360 -8.61 -10.16 -13.25
C LYS A 360 -10.11 -9.91 -13.21
N VAL A 361 -10.48 -8.62 -13.23
CA VAL A 361 -11.85 -8.15 -13.36
C VAL A 361 -12.05 -7.64 -14.79
N ASP A 362 -13.18 -7.95 -15.40
CA ASP A 362 -13.49 -7.54 -16.77
C ASP A 362 -13.47 -6.01 -16.93
N GLY A 363 -12.79 -5.54 -17.97
CA GLY A 363 -12.61 -4.10 -18.22
C GLY A 363 -11.52 -3.43 -17.36
N HIS A 364 -10.76 -4.20 -16.57
CA HIS A 364 -9.62 -3.72 -15.79
C HIS A 364 -8.34 -4.47 -16.15
N ASP A 365 -7.19 -3.84 -15.90
CA ASP A 365 -5.89 -4.49 -15.99
C ASP A 365 -5.76 -5.62 -14.96
N ALA A 366 -4.91 -6.59 -15.27
CA ALA A 366 -4.55 -7.64 -14.33
C ALA A 366 -3.92 -7.01 -13.07
N PRO A 367 -4.26 -7.48 -11.86
CA PRO A 367 -3.62 -6.99 -10.66
C PRO A 367 -2.14 -7.42 -10.62
N ASP A 368 -1.29 -6.53 -10.13
CA ASP A 368 0.12 -6.78 -9.89
C ASP A 368 0.42 -6.56 -8.40
N VAL A 369 0.87 -7.60 -7.73
CA VAL A 369 1.23 -7.60 -6.30
C VAL A 369 2.71 -7.32 -6.06
N GLN A 370 3.46 -6.93 -7.09
CA GLN A 370 4.89 -6.66 -7.00
C GLN A 370 5.64 -7.84 -6.38
N PHE A 371 5.35 -9.07 -6.84
CA PHE A 371 5.98 -10.26 -6.28
C PHE A 371 7.49 -10.27 -6.58
N VAL A 372 8.29 -10.20 -5.53
CA VAL A 372 9.74 -10.25 -5.57
C VAL A 372 10.20 -11.64 -5.14
N GLU A 373 10.69 -12.43 -6.10
CA GLU A 373 11.40 -13.69 -5.85
C GLU A 373 12.82 -13.41 -5.35
N GLY A 374 12.92 -12.89 -4.12
CA GLY A 374 14.18 -12.54 -3.46
C GLY A 374 14.80 -13.69 -2.66
N GLY A 375 14.07 -14.81 -2.49
CA GLY A 375 14.44 -15.91 -1.61
C GLY A 375 14.11 -15.64 -0.14
N TYR A 376 14.21 -16.70 0.67
CA TYR A 376 13.91 -16.71 2.11
C TYR A 376 14.96 -17.53 2.84
N MET A 377 15.57 -17.03 3.90
CA MET A 377 16.71 -17.68 4.55
C MET A 377 16.50 -17.75 6.05
N PHE A 378 16.59 -18.97 6.60
CA PHE A 378 16.69 -19.18 8.05
C PHE A 378 18.12 -19.56 8.39
N LEU A 379 18.67 -18.91 9.40
CA LEU A 379 19.94 -19.25 10.00
C LEU A 379 19.67 -20.19 11.18
N ALA A 380 20.53 -21.19 11.38
CA ALA A 380 20.47 -22.10 12.51
C ALA A 380 21.78 -22.09 13.29
N SER A 381 21.67 -21.98 14.62
CA SER A 381 22.76 -22.29 15.53
C SER A 381 22.85 -23.81 15.74
N GLU A 382 23.87 -24.25 16.49
CA GLU A 382 24.05 -25.67 16.86
C GLU A 382 22.78 -26.30 17.44
N ARG A 383 22.03 -25.55 18.26
CA ARG A 383 20.79 -26.02 18.90
C ARG A 383 19.67 -26.35 17.90
N GLY A 384 19.68 -25.71 16.73
CA GLY A 384 18.63 -25.84 15.71
C GLY A 384 18.92 -26.87 14.63
N LEU A 385 20.10 -27.52 14.62
CA LEU A 385 20.54 -28.36 13.50
C LEU A 385 19.68 -29.58 13.26
N ASP A 386 19.27 -30.28 14.32
CA ASP A 386 18.45 -31.50 14.18
C ASP A 386 17.09 -31.19 13.57
N VAL A 387 16.44 -30.13 14.07
CA VAL A 387 15.16 -29.62 13.54
C VAL A 387 15.33 -29.15 12.10
N LEU A 388 16.40 -28.43 11.79
CA LEU A 388 16.69 -27.95 10.44
C LEU A 388 16.80 -29.11 9.43
N HIS A 389 17.52 -30.19 9.78
CA HIS A 389 17.70 -31.35 8.90
C HIS A 389 16.40 -32.15 8.72
N GLN A 390 15.60 -32.31 9.79
CA GLN A 390 14.29 -32.95 9.70
C GLN A 390 13.35 -32.14 8.80
N ASN A 391 13.27 -30.83 9.03
CA ASN A 391 12.48 -29.91 8.21
C ASN A 391 12.94 -29.91 6.75
N TYR A 392 14.25 -29.91 6.49
CA TYR A 392 14.79 -29.99 5.13
C TYR A 392 14.31 -31.25 4.40
N ALA A 393 14.31 -32.40 5.07
CA ALA A 393 13.82 -33.65 4.47
C ALA A 393 12.33 -33.56 4.11
N THR A 394 11.48 -33.07 5.03
CA THR A 394 10.04 -32.86 4.79
C THR A 394 9.80 -31.87 3.64
N GLN A 395 10.52 -30.75 3.63
CA GLN A 395 10.45 -29.72 2.59
C GLN A 395 10.80 -30.27 1.21
N LYS A 396 11.91 -31.01 1.09
CA LYS A 396 12.29 -31.65 -0.18
C LYS A 396 11.26 -32.68 -0.63
N ALA A 397 10.71 -33.47 0.30
CA ALA A 397 9.69 -34.47 -0.02
C ALA A 397 8.37 -33.84 -0.49
N ALA A 398 7.98 -32.70 0.09
CA ALA A 398 6.79 -31.93 -0.29
C ALA A 398 6.98 -31.08 -1.57
N GLY A 399 8.20 -31.00 -2.11
CA GLY A 399 8.49 -30.32 -3.38
C GLY A 399 9.01 -28.89 -3.25
N ALA A 400 9.38 -28.43 -2.05
CA ALA A 400 9.97 -27.11 -1.85
C ALA A 400 11.38 -26.99 -2.47
N ASP A 401 11.66 -25.83 -3.06
CA ASP A 401 12.99 -25.50 -3.59
C ASP A 401 13.85 -24.84 -2.51
N VAL A 402 14.57 -25.69 -1.77
CA VAL A 402 15.40 -25.31 -0.63
C VAL A 402 16.81 -25.87 -0.73
N GLN A 403 17.78 -25.10 -0.25
CA GLN A 403 19.19 -25.44 -0.24
C GLN A 403 19.80 -25.21 1.15
N LEU A 404 20.54 -26.22 1.65
CA LEU A 404 21.38 -26.06 2.84
C LEU A 404 22.72 -25.41 2.46
N LEU A 405 23.17 -24.47 3.29
CA LEU A 405 24.44 -23.77 3.16
C LEU A 405 25.20 -23.90 4.48
N ASP A 406 26.40 -24.48 4.43
CA ASP A 406 27.34 -24.38 5.54
C ASP A 406 27.90 -22.94 5.63
N PRO A 407 28.64 -22.58 6.70
CA PRO A 407 29.15 -21.21 6.89
C PRO A 407 30.06 -20.72 5.75
N VAL A 408 30.80 -21.63 5.12
CA VAL A 408 31.71 -21.32 4.02
C VAL A 408 30.92 -21.00 2.75
N ALA A 409 29.94 -21.85 2.41
CA ALA A 409 29.04 -21.65 1.27
C ALA A 409 28.16 -20.41 1.46
N LEU A 410 27.69 -20.17 2.69
CA LEU A 410 26.91 -19.00 3.07
C LEU A 410 27.71 -17.72 2.83
N LYS A 411 28.93 -17.63 3.37
CA LYS A 411 29.80 -16.46 3.18
C LYS A 411 30.22 -16.27 1.73
N LYS A 412 30.45 -17.36 1.00
CA LYS A 412 30.78 -17.31 -0.44
C LYS A 412 29.62 -16.72 -1.24
N ARG A 413 28.38 -17.10 -0.94
CA ARG A 413 27.19 -16.65 -1.65
C ARG A 413 26.77 -15.24 -1.25
N PHE A 414 26.85 -14.93 0.04
CA PHE A 414 26.49 -13.65 0.63
C PHE A 414 27.70 -13.05 1.36
N PRO A 415 28.66 -12.42 0.65
CA PRO A 415 29.89 -11.90 1.26
C PRO A 415 29.67 -10.89 2.39
N TRP A 416 28.50 -10.25 2.41
CA TRP A 416 28.08 -9.27 3.40
C TRP A 416 27.70 -9.88 4.76
N ILE A 417 27.32 -11.17 4.81
CA ILE A 417 26.82 -11.77 6.05
C ILE A 417 27.96 -12.18 6.98
N ASN A 418 27.83 -11.94 8.28
CA ASN A 418 28.68 -12.52 9.30
C ASN A 418 28.11 -13.88 9.75
N PRO A 419 28.79 -15.00 9.49
CA PRO A 419 28.29 -16.34 9.83
C PRO A 419 28.61 -16.76 11.28
N ASP A 420 29.21 -15.90 12.10
CA ASP A 420 29.53 -16.26 13.50
C ASP A 420 28.28 -16.73 14.27
N GLY A 421 28.38 -17.92 14.89
CA GLY A 421 27.25 -18.54 15.60
C GLY A 421 26.18 -19.17 14.71
N VAL A 422 26.39 -19.20 13.39
CA VAL A 422 25.57 -19.93 12.42
C VAL A 422 26.30 -21.22 12.07
N GLU A 423 25.70 -22.36 12.37
CA GLU A 423 26.22 -23.68 11.98
C GLU A 423 25.75 -24.08 10.59
N GLN A 424 24.52 -23.70 10.23
CA GLN A 424 23.98 -23.95 8.90
C GLN A 424 22.87 -22.93 8.60
N ALA A 425 22.67 -22.63 7.32
CA ALA A 425 21.52 -21.88 6.83
C ALA A 425 20.71 -22.73 5.86
N ILE A 426 19.40 -22.49 5.82
CA ILE A 426 18.52 -23.01 4.77
C ILE A 426 17.96 -21.84 3.96
N LEU A 427 18.15 -21.91 2.65
CA LEU A 427 17.74 -20.89 1.70
C LEU A 427 16.68 -21.44 0.75
N GLY A 428 15.51 -20.85 0.80
CA GLY A 428 14.44 -20.96 -0.18
C GLY A 428 14.74 -20.10 -1.39
N MET A 429 14.62 -20.73 -2.56
CA MET A 429 15.07 -20.18 -3.84
C MET A 429 13.87 -19.76 -4.67
N LYS A 430 13.48 -20.59 -5.64
CA LYS A 430 12.39 -20.32 -6.56
C LYS A 430 11.09 -20.14 -5.79
N ASP A 431 10.25 -19.22 -6.26
CA ASP A 431 8.87 -19.03 -5.78
C ASP A 431 8.77 -18.60 -4.29
N GLN A 432 9.86 -18.08 -3.72
CA GLN A 432 9.96 -17.61 -2.34
C GLN A 432 10.54 -16.19 -2.28
N GLY A 433 10.09 -15.40 -1.31
CA GLY A 433 10.44 -13.98 -1.20
C GLY A 433 9.33 -13.17 -0.54
N TRP A 434 8.85 -12.11 -1.18
CA TRP A 434 7.80 -11.25 -0.64
C TRP A 434 6.97 -10.58 -1.72
N PHE A 435 5.76 -10.15 -1.36
CA PHE A 435 4.84 -9.42 -2.23
C PHE A 435 4.08 -8.34 -1.44
N ASP A 436 3.41 -7.43 -2.15
CA ASP A 436 2.58 -6.38 -1.57
C ASP A 436 1.26 -6.96 -1.00
N PRO A 437 1.07 -6.97 0.33
CA PRO A 437 -0.12 -7.53 0.95
C PRO A 437 -1.39 -6.72 0.66
N TRP A 438 -1.25 -5.40 0.47
CA TRP A 438 -2.36 -4.49 0.18
C TRP A 438 -2.89 -4.68 -1.23
N ALA A 439 -2.01 -4.80 -2.21
CA ALA A 439 -2.37 -5.12 -3.58
C ALA A 439 -3.09 -6.47 -3.64
N PHE A 440 -2.61 -7.47 -2.89
CA PHE A 440 -3.21 -8.79 -2.86
C PHE A 440 -4.61 -8.81 -2.22
N LEU A 441 -4.78 -8.20 -1.04
CA LEU A 441 -6.09 -8.07 -0.40
C LEU A 441 -7.09 -7.34 -1.31
N ASN A 442 -6.67 -6.26 -1.96
CA ASN A 442 -7.55 -5.52 -2.86
C ASN A 442 -7.91 -6.31 -4.12
N ALA A 443 -6.98 -7.10 -4.67
CA ALA A 443 -7.26 -7.99 -5.79
C ALA A 443 -8.34 -9.02 -5.41
N MET A 444 -8.17 -9.69 -4.26
CA MET A 444 -9.14 -10.64 -3.69
C MET A 444 -10.52 -10.00 -3.50
N LYS A 445 -10.57 -8.82 -2.86
CA LYS A 445 -11.81 -8.06 -2.63
C LYS A 445 -12.50 -7.69 -3.94
N ARG A 446 -11.78 -7.06 -4.87
CA ARG A 446 -12.33 -6.61 -6.15
C ARG A 446 -12.86 -7.77 -6.98
N LYS A 447 -12.11 -8.88 -7.05
CA LYS A 447 -12.55 -10.06 -7.77
C LYS A 447 -13.80 -10.66 -7.14
N SER A 448 -13.83 -10.85 -5.82
CA SER A 448 -15.00 -11.37 -5.11
C SER A 448 -16.25 -10.51 -5.37
N VAL A 449 -16.13 -9.19 -5.24
CA VAL A 449 -17.22 -8.24 -5.50
C VAL A 449 -17.68 -8.32 -6.96
N SER A 450 -16.76 -8.45 -7.92
CA SER A 450 -17.12 -8.61 -9.34
C SER A 450 -17.89 -9.91 -9.64
N LEU A 451 -17.78 -10.92 -8.77
CA LEU A 451 -18.50 -12.18 -8.86
C LEU A 451 -19.83 -12.16 -8.08
N GLY A 452 -20.22 -11.01 -7.50
CA GLY A 452 -21.48 -10.85 -6.79
C GLY A 452 -21.41 -11.07 -5.28
N VAL A 453 -20.21 -11.10 -4.68
CA VAL A 453 -20.05 -11.11 -3.22
C VAL A 453 -20.37 -9.72 -2.66
N ASP A 454 -21.26 -9.67 -1.68
CA ASP A 454 -21.63 -8.46 -0.98
C ASP A 454 -20.61 -8.15 0.13
N VAL A 455 -20.28 -6.86 0.30
CA VAL A 455 -19.44 -6.39 1.41
C VAL A 455 -20.29 -5.55 2.35
N LEU A 456 -20.40 -6.00 3.60
CA LEU A 456 -21.15 -5.33 4.65
C LEU A 456 -20.18 -4.62 5.59
N GLU A 457 -20.38 -3.32 5.79
CA GLU A 457 -19.62 -2.56 6.79
C GLU A 457 -20.22 -2.78 8.18
N GLY A 458 -19.41 -3.30 9.10
CA GLY A 458 -19.79 -3.47 10.49
C GLY A 458 -19.01 -4.57 11.20
N GLU A 459 -19.19 -4.65 12.51
CA GLU A 459 -18.56 -5.66 13.35
C GLU A 459 -19.58 -6.72 13.73
N VAL A 460 -19.31 -7.99 13.44
CA VAL A 460 -20.13 -9.09 13.97
C VAL A 460 -19.96 -9.14 15.49
N LYS A 461 -21.06 -9.08 16.24
CA LYS A 461 -21.01 -9.02 17.72
C LYS A 461 -21.50 -10.29 18.39
N HIS A 462 -22.60 -10.86 17.91
CA HIS A 462 -23.19 -12.07 18.48
C HIS A 462 -24.10 -12.77 17.46
N PHE A 463 -24.57 -13.96 17.84
CA PHE A 463 -25.39 -14.83 17.02
C PHE A 463 -26.68 -15.20 17.76
N ASP A 464 -27.80 -15.26 17.04
CA ASP A 464 -28.99 -15.96 17.54
C ASP A 464 -28.87 -17.43 17.15
N LEU A 465 -28.85 -18.31 18.14
CA LEU A 465 -28.82 -19.75 17.95
C LEU A 465 -30.25 -20.32 17.95
N GLY A 466 -30.54 -21.11 16.93
CA GLY A 466 -31.78 -21.87 16.78
C GLY A 466 -31.70 -23.28 17.36
N GLY A 467 -32.55 -24.17 16.86
CA GLY A 467 -32.51 -25.58 17.23
C GLY A 467 -31.16 -26.23 16.89
N GLN A 468 -30.68 -27.13 17.76
CA GLN A 468 -29.39 -27.83 17.60
C GLN A 468 -28.16 -26.90 17.52
N ASN A 469 -28.21 -25.72 18.17
CA ASN A 469 -27.14 -24.72 18.19
C ASN A 469 -26.76 -24.15 16.80
N GLN A 470 -27.62 -24.29 15.80
CA GLN A 470 -27.41 -23.65 14.50
C GLN A 470 -27.48 -22.12 14.62
N ILE A 471 -26.56 -21.40 14.00
CA ILE A 471 -26.68 -19.94 13.85
C ILE A 471 -27.80 -19.63 12.85
N GLU A 472 -28.85 -18.93 13.29
CA GLU A 472 -29.95 -18.47 12.44
C GLU A 472 -29.80 -16.99 12.03
N LYS A 473 -29.18 -16.19 12.91
CA LYS A 473 -29.02 -14.75 12.73
C LYS A 473 -27.64 -14.29 13.19
N VAL A 474 -27.04 -13.40 12.41
CA VAL A 474 -25.78 -12.72 12.68
C VAL A 474 -26.07 -11.25 12.97
N HIS A 475 -25.69 -10.75 14.14
CA HIS A 475 -25.87 -9.35 14.52
C HIS A 475 -24.61 -8.54 14.19
N ILE A 476 -24.80 -7.42 13.52
CA ILE A 476 -23.74 -6.58 12.98
C ILE A 476 -23.87 -5.18 13.59
N GLU A 477 -22.87 -4.76 14.36
CA GLU A 477 -22.76 -3.39 14.83
C GLU A 477 -22.17 -2.51 13.73
N VAL A 478 -23.01 -1.65 13.17
CA VAL A 478 -22.58 -0.65 12.19
C VAL A 478 -22.14 0.60 12.94
N LYS A 479 -20.86 0.99 12.82
CA LYS A 479 -20.43 2.29 13.34
C LYS A 479 -21.16 3.39 12.56
N SER A 480 -21.67 4.40 13.26
CA SER A 480 -22.35 5.57 12.71
C SER A 480 -21.39 6.49 11.96
N SER A 481 -20.81 5.97 10.88
CA SER A 481 -20.19 6.65 9.74
C SER A 481 -21.20 7.32 8.81
N PRO A 482 -21.47 8.64 8.75
CA PRO A 482 -22.50 9.16 7.84
C PRO A 482 -22.23 8.89 6.34
N GLU A 483 -21.03 8.48 5.93
CA GLU A 483 -20.66 8.52 4.50
C GLU A 483 -19.74 7.35 4.06
N CYS A 484 -20.30 6.16 3.87
CA CYS A 484 -19.70 5.12 3.01
C CYS A 484 -20.77 4.39 2.21
N GLY A 485 -20.47 4.01 0.96
CA GLY A 485 -21.41 3.42 0.01
C GLY A 485 -21.59 1.90 0.10
N ASP A 486 -21.16 1.29 1.22
CA ASP A 486 -21.29 -0.15 1.47
C ASP A 486 -22.65 -0.46 2.10
N MET A 487 -23.15 -1.68 1.89
CA MET A 487 -24.44 -2.08 2.45
C MET A 487 -24.36 -2.22 3.96
N ARG A 488 -25.41 -1.79 4.64
CA ARG A 488 -25.49 -1.75 6.10
C ARG A 488 -26.76 -2.41 6.57
N PHE A 489 -26.59 -3.45 7.37
CA PHE A 489 -27.67 -4.12 8.07
C PHE A 489 -27.25 -4.29 9.52
N ASN A 490 -28.17 -4.06 10.46
CA ASN A 490 -27.89 -4.32 11.89
C ASN A 490 -27.90 -5.83 12.20
N SER A 491 -28.45 -6.64 11.29
CA SER A 491 -28.43 -8.09 11.37
C SER A 491 -28.75 -8.72 10.02
N VAL A 492 -28.27 -9.94 9.80
CA VAL A 492 -28.56 -10.75 8.61
C VAL A 492 -28.86 -12.19 9.04
N ARG A 493 -29.61 -12.94 8.23
CA ARG A 493 -29.76 -14.39 8.39
C ARG A 493 -28.70 -15.11 7.56
N ALA A 494 -28.21 -16.24 8.06
CA ALA A 494 -27.15 -17.01 7.42
C ALA A 494 -27.52 -18.50 7.31
N GLY A 495 -27.23 -19.12 6.17
CA GLY A 495 -27.18 -20.58 6.06
C GLY A 495 -25.92 -21.15 6.72
N VAL A 496 -24.77 -20.58 6.34
CA VAL A 496 -23.43 -20.90 6.86
C VAL A 496 -22.76 -19.63 7.38
N VAL A 497 -21.99 -19.76 8.45
CA VAL A 497 -21.12 -18.69 8.98
C VAL A 497 -19.67 -19.14 8.94
N VAL A 498 -18.77 -18.27 8.48
CA VAL A 498 -17.32 -18.49 8.52
C VAL A 498 -16.67 -17.47 9.45
N ASN A 499 -15.98 -17.94 10.47
CA ASN A 499 -15.16 -17.13 11.36
C ASN A 499 -13.76 -16.95 10.78
N ALA A 500 -13.60 -15.87 10.01
CA ALA A 500 -12.35 -15.40 9.42
C ALA A 500 -11.85 -14.12 10.12
N ALA A 501 -12.21 -13.93 11.40
CA ALA A 501 -12.03 -12.68 12.11
C ALA A 501 -10.63 -12.55 12.74
N GLY A 502 -9.59 -13.18 12.19
CA GLY A 502 -8.19 -13.05 12.62
C GLY A 502 -8.02 -13.20 14.14
N CYS A 503 -7.29 -12.28 14.77
CA CYS A 503 -7.03 -12.32 16.22
C CYS A 503 -8.26 -11.98 17.08
N TRP A 504 -9.40 -11.69 16.45
CA TRP A 504 -10.68 -11.44 17.09
C TRP A 504 -11.62 -12.66 17.01
N SER A 505 -11.14 -13.78 16.44
CA SER A 505 -11.92 -15.00 16.27
C SER A 505 -12.40 -15.59 17.61
N SER A 506 -11.60 -15.45 18.67
CA SER A 506 -11.96 -15.85 20.05
C SER A 506 -13.22 -15.13 20.55
N LYS A 507 -13.29 -13.80 20.37
CA LYS A 507 -14.46 -13.00 20.79
C LYS A 507 -15.74 -13.42 20.09
N LEU A 508 -15.67 -13.85 18.83
CA LEU A 508 -16.83 -14.38 18.12
C LEU A 508 -17.24 -15.76 18.65
N LEU A 509 -16.29 -16.61 19.02
CA LEU A 509 -16.59 -17.92 19.60
C LEU A 509 -17.16 -17.82 21.01
N GLU A 510 -16.71 -16.86 21.82
CA GLU A 510 -17.31 -16.54 23.12
C GLU A 510 -18.82 -16.25 23.00
N ALA A 511 -19.25 -15.64 21.88
CA ALA A 511 -20.66 -15.38 21.62
C ALA A 511 -21.48 -16.64 21.27
N CYS A 512 -20.82 -17.74 20.90
CA CYS A 512 -21.43 -19.06 20.69
C CYS A 512 -21.41 -19.92 21.98
N GLY A 513 -20.77 -19.46 23.05
CA GLY A 513 -20.60 -20.17 24.33
C GLY A 513 -19.23 -19.89 24.95
N SER A 514 -19.07 -20.13 26.26
CA SER A 514 -17.77 -19.96 26.93
C SER A 514 -16.82 -21.11 26.59
N PHE A 515 -15.81 -20.83 25.76
CA PHE A 515 -14.72 -21.76 25.44
C PHE A 515 -13.38 -21.01 25.54
N ASP A 516 -12.37 -21.61 26.17
CA ASP A 516 -11.02 -21.04 26.16
C ASP A 516 -10.39 -21.28 24.77
N TYR A 517 -10.53 -20.29 23.90
CA TYR A 517 -10.02 -20.37 22.53
C TYR A 517 -8.57 -19.86 22.48
N PRO A 518 -7.63 -20.62 21.87
CA PRO A 518 -6.20 -20.33 21.95
C PRO A 518 -5.73 -19.23 20.99
N VAL A 519 -6.60 -18.71 20.11
CA VAL A 519 -6.21 -17.63 19.20
C VAL A 519 -6.28 -16.28 19.90
N LYS A 520 -5.11 -15.66 20.09
CA LYS A 520 -4.92 -14.39 20.76
C LYS A 520 -4.16 -13.39 19.87
N PRO A 521 -4.39 -12.07 20.03
CA PRO A 521 -3.57 -11.05 19.38
C PRO A 521 -2.16 -11.04 19.97
N ARG A 522 -1.12 -11.13 19.13
CA ARG A 522 0.28 -10.91 19.53
C ARG A 522 0.89 -9.78 18.73
N LYS A 523 1.35 -8.74 19.43
CA LYS A 523 1.87 -7.53 18.79
C LYS A 523 3.21 -7.82 18.12
N ARG A 524 3.39 -7.29 16.90
CA ARG A 524 4.65 -7.29 16.17
C ARG A 524 4.93 -5.86 15.72
N SER A 525 6.07 -5.34 16.17
CA SER A 525 6.56 -4.02 15.79
C SER A 525 7.55 -4.17 14.64
N MET A 526 7.33 -3.38 13.59
CA MET A 526 8.08 -3.38 12.35
C MET A 526 8.77 -2.03 12.16
N PHE A 527 9.98 -2.06 11.60
CA PHE A 527 10.80 -0.86 11.39
C PHE A 527 11.29 -0.84 9.96
N ALA A 528 11.18 0.31 9.30
CA ALA A 528 11.86 0.57 8.03
C ALA A 528 13.13 1.38 8.28
N PHE A 529 14.21 1.02 7.61
CA PHE A 529 15.48 1.74 7.69
C PHE A 529 16.17 1.83 6.34
N HIS A 530 17.16 2.70 6.25
CA HIS A 530 17.97 2.91 5.05
C HIS A 530 19.42 2.50 5.28
N CYS A 531 20.01 1.84 4.27
CA CYS A 531 21.43 1.51 4.21
C CYS A 531 21.99 1.88 2.82
N ASP A 532 22.98 2.79 2.79
CA ASP A 532 23.59 3.30 1.55
C ASP A 532 24.44 2.26 0.77
N ALA A 533 24.57 1.03 1.28
CA ALA A 533 25.37 -0.03 0.70
C ALA A 533 24.68 -0.76 -0.47
N GLU A 534 23.88 -0.07 -1.27
CA GLU A 534 23.00 -0.63 -2.31
C GLU A 534 23.70 -1.61 -3.27
N GLU A 535 24.94 -1.32 -3.65
CA GLU A 535 25.74 -2.17 -4.56
C GLU A 535 26.03 -3.57 -4.00
N ILE A 536 26.01 -3.74 -2.67
CA ILE A 536 26.23 -5.03 -2.02
C ILE A 536 25.04 -5.98 -2.27
N TRP A 537 23.86 -5.41 -2.53
CA TRP A 537 22.59 -6.13 -2.54
C TRP A 537 22.05 -6.37 -3.96
N LYS A 538 22.94 -6.60 -4.93
CA LYS A 538 22.58 -6.82 -6.34
C LYS A 538 22.96 -8.22 -6.82
N GLY A 539 22.29 -8.68 -7.88
CA GLY A 539 22.56 -9.99 -8.48
C GLY A 539 22.34 -11.15 -7.50
N GLU A 540 23.18 -12.19 -7.58
CA GLU A 540 23.06 -13.39 -6.73
C GLU A 540 23.37 -13.13 -5.23
N ALA A 541 24.03 -12.01 -4.92
CA ALA A 541 24.31 -11.57 -3.55
C ALA A 541 23.19 -10.69 -2.97
N ALA A 542 22.12 -10.44 -3.73
CA ALA A 542 20.88 -9.84 -3.25
C ALA A 542 20.43 -10.48 -1.94
N THR A 543 20.06 -9.68 -0.93
CA THR A 543 19.57 -10.25 0.32
C THR A 543 18.23 -10.94 0.11
N PRO A 544 18.08 -12.20 0.56
CA PRO A 544 16.77 -12.77 0.79
C PRO A 544 16.10 -12.10 2.01
N LEU A 545 14.89 -12.52 2.34
CA LEU A 545 14.38 -12.29 3.69
C LEU A 545 15.15 -13.19 4.65
N VAL A 546 15.89 -12.61 5.59
CA VAL A 546 16.75 -13.34 6.52
C VAL A 546 16.06 -13.41 7.88
N VAL A 547 16.07 -14.59 8.49
CA VAL A 547 15.64 -14.86 9.87
C VAL A 547 16.83 -15.35 10.68
N ASP A 548 17.13 -14.65 11.76
CA ASP A 548 18.14 -15.01 12.74
C ASP A 548 17.59 -15.99 13.79
N PRO A 549 18.41 -16.85 14.43
CA PRO A 549 17.92 -17.83 15.40
C PRO A 549 17.21 -17.23 16.62
N ASN A 550 17.35 -15.93 16.89
CA ASN A 550 16.67 -15.24 17.99
C ASN A 550 15.34 -14.59 17.59
N GLY A 551 14.81 -14.90 16.40
CA GLY A 551 13.53 -14.40 15.90
C GLY A 551 13.59 -13.02 15.23
N VAL A 552 14.77 -12.37 15.15
CA VAL A 552 14.93 -11.13 14.39
C VAL A 552 14.98 -11.43 12.91
N TYR A 553 14.27 -10.64 12.11
CA TYR A 553 14.27 -10.80 10.66
C TYR A 553 14.36 -9.47 9.93
N PHE A 554 14.88 -9.51 8.70
CA PHE A 554 14.92 -8.35 7.81
C PHE A 554 14.84 -8.76 6.34
N ARG A 555 14.33 -7.85 5.50
CA ARG A 555 14.40 -7.94 4.04
C ARG A 555 14.53 -6.56 3.40
N ARG A 556 14.94 -6.54 2.13
CA ARG A 556 14.88 -5.33 1.31
C ARG A 556 13.45 -4.90 1.02
N GLU A 557 13.29 -3.60 0.82
CA GLU A 557 12.10 -2.94 0.29
C GLU A 557 12.52 -2.12 -0.94
N GLY A 558 12.08 -2.53 -2.13
CA GLY A 558 12.56 -1.94 -3.39
C GLY A 558 14.06 -2.15 -3.66
N ALA A 559 14.62 -1.31 -4.55
CA ALA A 559 16.01 -1.40 -4.99
C ALA A 559 16.94 -0.35 -4.36
N GLY A 560 16.42 0.70 -3.73
CA GLY A 560 17.18 1.88 -3.30
C GLY A 560 17.80 1.80 -1.89
N GLY A 561 18.23 0.62 -1.43
CA GLY A 561 18.86 0.46 -0.12
C GLY A 561 17.93 0.55 1.09
N ARG A 562 16.61 0.47 0.88
CA ARG A 562 15.62 0.41 1.97
C ARG A 562 15.41 -1.03 2.43
N PHE A 563 15.14 -1.16 3.71
CA PHE A 563 14.90 -2.43 4.37
C PHE A 563 13.73 -2.30 5.34
N VAL A 564 13.09 -3.43 5.61
CA VAL A 564 12.16 -3.59 6.72
C VAL A 564 12.66 -4.72 7.62
N CYS A 565 12.49 -4.56 8.92
CA CYS A 565 12.83 -5.57 9.91
C CYS A 565 11.76 -5.64 11.01
N GLY A 566 11.78 -6.75 11.73
CA GLY A 566 10.94 -6.99 12.89
C GLY A 566 11.55 -8.06 13.78
N TRP A 567 10.84 -8.37 14.85
CA TRP A 567 11.25 -9.37 15.83
C TRP A 567 10.03 -10.15 16.31
N SER A 568 10.19 -11.48 16.36
CA SER A 568 9.29 -12.39 17.07
C SER A 568 9.95 -12.76 18.40
N PRO A 569 9.42 -12.30 19.54
CA PRO A 569 9.95 -12.64 20.85
C PRO A 569 9.73 -14.11 21.23
N GLU A 570 10.50 -14.59 22.21
CA GLU A 570 10.26 -15.87 22.86
C GLU A 570 8.90 -15.86 23.61
N PRO A 571 8.26 -17.03 23.83
CA PRO A 571 6.94 -17.11 24.43
C PRO A 571 6.78 -16.41 25.79
N GLU A 572 7.84 -16.34 26.60
CA GLU A 572 7.83 -15.67 27.91
C GLU A 572 7.74 -14.14 27.81
N ASP A 573 8.22 -13.57 26.69
CA ASP A 573 8.27 -12.13 26.42
C ASP A 573 7.24 -11.69 25.35
N ASP A 574 6.51 -12.64 24.77
CA ASP A 574 5.39 -12.38 23.87
C ASP A 574 4.10 -12.30 24.70
N TYR A 575 3.42 -11.15 24.72
CA TYR A 575 2.23 -10.89 25.55
C TYR A 575 0.96 -10.74 24.71
N ASP A 576 -0.18 -11.13 25.29
CA ASP A 576 -1.49 -10.99 24.63
C ASP A 576 -1.85 -9.50 24.54
N GLY A 577 -2.13 -9.04 23.32
CA GLY A 577 -2.61 -7.70 23.06
C GLY A 577 -4.00 -7.46 23.66
N GLN A 578 -4.23 -6.25 24.15
CA GLN A 578 -5.46 -5.92 24.89
C GLN A 578 -6.43 -5.07 24.06
N SER A 579 -5.90 -4.15 23.25
CA SER A 579 -6.71 -3.31 22.35
C SER A 579 -5.94 -2.85 21.13
N THR A 580 -6.65 -2.52 20.05
CA THR A 580 -6.01 -1.96 18.83
C THR A 580 -5.32 -0.61 19.05
N ASP A 581 -5.54 0.07 20.19
CA ASP A 581 -4.90 1.35 20.50
C ASP A 581 -3.39 1.17 20.74
N GLU A 582 -2.96 0.00 21.19
CA GLU A 582 -1.54 -0.29 21.39
C GLU A 582 -0.77 -0.43 20.05
N LEU A 583 -1.48 -0.65 18.95
CA LEU A 583 -0.89 -0.71 17.60
C LEU A 583 -0.52 0.67 17.06
N ASP A 584 -1.08 1.75 17.61
CA ASP A 584 -0.70 3.11 17.25
C ASP A 584 0.70 3.50 17.79
N PHE A 585 1.29 2.65 18.66
CA PHE A 585 2.60 2.88 19.29
C PHE A 585 3.53 1.67 19.10
N PRO A 586 4.39 1.64 18.06
CA PRO A 586 5.40 0.60 17.90
C PRO A 586 6.39 0.57 19.08
N ASP A 587 6.87 -0.62 19.43
CA ASP A 587 7.79 -0.85 20.56
C ASP A 587 9.22 -0.50 20.17
N HIS A 588 9.56 0.79 20.19
CA HIS A 588 10.86 1.30 19.75
C HIS A 588 12.05 0.70 20.53
N ASP A 589 11.85 0.31 21.80
CA ASP A 589 12.90 -0.32 22.60
C ASP A 589 13.32 -1.68 22.02
N HIS A 590 12.40 -2.42 21.38
CA HIS A 590 12.76 -3.66 20.66
C HIS A 590 13.76 -3.41 19.54
N PHE A 591 13.71 -2.22 18.90
CA PHE A 591 14.66 -1.88 17.87
C PHE A 591 16.07 -1.70 18.44
N GLU A 592 16.20 -0.89 19.49
CA GLU A 592 17.49 -0.56 20.09
C GLU A 592 18.13 -1.73 20.83
N GLU A 593 17.32 -2.54 21.53
CA GLU A 593 17.82 -3.59 22.43
C GLU A 593 18.04 -4.94 21.74
N GLN A 594 17.24 -5.27 20.73
CA GLN A 594 17.25 -6.60 20.10
C GLN A 594 17.53 -6.56 18.60
N ILE A 595 16.71 -5.83 17.83
CA ILE A 595 16.77 -5.86 16.37
C ILE A 595 18.09 -5.28 15.86
N TRP A 596 18.43 -4.04 16.24
CA TRP A 596 19.60 -3.34 15.71
C TRP A 596 20.91 -4.05 16.05
N PRO A 597 21.16 -4.46 17.31
CA PRO A 597 22.35 -5.26 17.65
C PRO A 597 22.47 -6.54 16.82
N THR A 598 21.36 -7.26 16.62
CA THR A 598 21.33 -8.51 15.85
C THR A 598 21.66 -8.28 14.39
N ILE A 599 20.97 -7.35 13.72
CA ILE A 599 21.17 -7.11 12.28
C ILE A 599 22.51 -6.43 11.99
N ALA A 600 23.02 -5.59 12.89
CA ALA A 600 24.37 -5.00 12.78
C ALA A 600 25.47 -6.07 12.95
N HIS A 601 25.27 -7.04 13.84
CA HIS A 601 26.18 -8.17 13.99
C HIS A 601 26.22 -9.05 12.72
N ARG A 602 25.06 -9.27 12.08
CA ARG A 602 24.97 -10.04 10.82
C ARG A 602 25.47 -9.27 9.61
N VAL A 603 25.26 -7.96 9.57
CA VAL A 603 25.56 -7.14 8.41
C VAL A 603 26.31 -5.90 8.88
N LYS A 604 27.61 -5.86 8.65
CA LYS A 604 28.46 -4.76 9.11
C LYS A 604 27.98 -3.38 8.63
N SER A 605 27.44 -3.28 7.42
CA SER A 605 26.88 -2.01 6.90
C SER A 605 25.64 -1.53 7.66
N PHE A 606 25.06 -2.34 8.56
CA PHE A 606 23.96 -1.96 9.43
C PHE A 606 24.43 -1.34 10.77
N GLU A 607 25.73 -1.25 11.04
CA GLU A 607 26.27 -0.57 12.25
C GLU A 607 25.91 0.92 12.32
N CYS A 608 25.50 1.55 11.23
CA CYS A 608 25.20 2.99 11.14
C CYS A 608 23.90 3.28 10.39
N ILE A 609 22.89 2.40 10.51
CA ILE A 609 21.57 2.60 9.88
C ILE A 609 20.76 3.67 10.61
N LYS A 610 19.79 4.23 9.88
CA LYS A 610 18.80 5.14 10.44
C LYS A 610 17.40 4.61 10.18
N VAL A 611 16.62 4.49 11.24
CA VAL A 611 15.18 4.19 11.16
C VAL A 611 14.46 5.34 10.46
N LEU A 612 13.66 5.01 9.45
CA LEU A 612 12.85 5.94 8.68
C LEU A 612 11.42 6.01 9.21
N SER A 613 10.84 4.86 9.55
CA SER A 613 9.49 4.73 10.07
C SER A 613 9.32 3.44 10.87
N ALA A 614 8.25 3.36 11.64
CA ALA A 614 7.85 2.17 12.37
C ALA A 614 6.32 2.03 12.34
N TRP A 615 5.83 0.81 12.43
CA TRP A 615 4.41 0.50 12.59
C TRP A 615 4.27 -0.79 13.40
N ALA A 616 3.06 -1.06 13.91
CA ALA A 616 2.78 -2.30 14.62
C ALA A 616 1.51 -2.95 14.08
N GLY A 617 1.46 -4.27 14.13
CA GLY A 617 0.28 -5.07 13.79
C GLY A 617 0.17 -6.29 14.70
N TYR A 618 -0.94 -7.00 14.60
CA TYR A 618 -1.12 -8.27 15.31
C TYR A 618 -0.88 -9.47 14.43
N TYR A 619 -0.31 -10.52 15.02
CA TYR A 619 -0.58 -11.89 14.60
C TYR A 619 -1.82 -12.41 15.31
N ASP A 620 -2.62 -13.20 14.59
CA ASP A 620 -3.63 -14.08 15.16
C ASP A 620 -2.93 -15.37 15.62
N TYR A 621 -2.27 -15.26 16.77
CA TYR A 621 -1.39 -16.29 17.30
C TYR A 621 -2.18 -17.38 18.00
N ASN A 622 -1.99 -18.62 17.59
CA ASN A 622 -2.54 -19.77 18.27
C ASN A 622 -1.59 -20.23 19.39
N THR A 623 -1.98 -20.01 20.64
CA THR A 623 -1.16 -20.33 21.81
C THR A 623 -1.00 -21.83 22.07
N LEU A 624 -1.78 -22.69 21.40
CA LEU A 624 -1.66 -24.14 21.56
C LEU A 624 -0.44 -24.68 20.82
N ASP A 625 -0.30 -24.32 19.54
CA ASP A 625 0.64 -24.97 18.63
C ASP A 625 1.19 -24.05 17.53
N GLN A 626 0.84 -22.77 17.54
CA GLN A 626 1.18 -21.78 16.53
C GLN A 626 0.70 -22.14 15.12
N ASN A 627 -0.33 -22.98 15.00
CA ASN A 627 -0.78 -23.51 13.72
C ASN A 627 -2.26 -23.17 13.44
N ALA A 628 -2.64 -23.20 12.17
CA ALA A 628 -3.96 -22.77 11.74
C ALA A 628 -5.11 -23.64 12.32
N ILE A 629 -6.26 -23.04 12.57
CA ILE A 629 -7.52 -23.73 12.85
C ILE A 629 -8.41 -23.60 11.61
N ILE A 630 -8.63 -24.72 10.94
CA ILE A 630 -9.40 -24.85 9.69
C ILE A 630 -10.38 -26.00 9.86
N GLY A 631 -11.69 -25.72 9.76
CA GLY A 631 -12.71 -26.77 9.81
C GLY A 631 -14.05 -26.32 10.35
N LEU A 632 -14.98 -27.28 10.47
CA LEU A 632 -16.28 -27.07 11.09
C LEU A 632 -16.16 -27.01 12.62
N HIS A 633 -16.92 -26.12 13.26
CA HIS A 633 -17.03 -26.07 14.71
C HIS A 633 -17.91 -27.25 15.20
N PRO A 634 -17.40 -28.12 16.08
CA PRO A 634 -18.08 -29.36 16.45
C PRO A 634 -19.42 -29.18 17.19
N ASP A 635 -19.61 -28.05 17.90
CA ASP A 635 -20.87 -27.78 18.63
C ASP A 635 -21.81 -26.78 17.94
N VAL A 636 -21.39 -26.21 16.80
CA VAL A 636 -22.13 -25.18 16.07
C VAL A 636 -22.15 -25.61 14.60
N PRO A 637 -23.19 -26.34 14.16
CA PRO A 637 -23.16 -27.19 12.96
C PRO A 637 -23.04 -26.44 11.63
N ASN A 638 -23.18 -25.10 11.63
CA ASN A 638 -23.03 -24.27 10.46
C ASN A 638 -21.96 -23.18 10.62
N MET A 639 -21.05 -23.31 11.59
CA MET A 639 -19.94 -22.38 11.80
C MET A 639 -18.61 -23.02 11.42
N TYR A 640 -17.94 -22.44 10.42
CA TYR A 640 -16.60 -22.84 9.98
C TYR A 640 -15.56 -21.88 10.52
N LEU A 641 -14.35 -22.37 10.77
CA LEU A 641 -13.23 -21.63 11.34
C LEU A 641 -12.09 -21.56 10.33
N VAL A 642 -11.48 -20.38 10.17
CA VAL A 642 -10.27 -20.17 9.37
C VAL A 642 -9.46 -19.03 9.97
N ASN A 643 -8.65 -19.35 10.98
CA ASN A 643 -7.88 -18.38 11.77
C ASN A 643 -6.70 -19.06 12.50
N GLY A 644 -5.90 -18.32 13.26
CA GLY A 644 -4.85 -18.88 14.12
C GLY A 644 -3.51 -19.14 13.41
N PHE A 645 -3.26 -18.46 12.29
CA PHE A 645 -2.11 -18.76 11.42
C PHE A 645 -0.77 -18.20 11.93
N SER A 646 -0.72 -17.55 13.09
CA SER A 646 0.53 -17.24 13.82
C SER A 646 1.68 -16.69 12.94
N GLY A 647 1.36 -15.79 12.00
CA GLY A 647 2.34 -15.13 11.12
C GLY A 647 2.50 -15.68 9.70
N HIS A 648 1.87 -16.79 9.34
CA HIS A 648 1.95 -17.37 7.98
C HIS A 648 0.62 -17.34 7.19
N GLY A 649 -0.40 -16.65 7.71
CA GLY A 649 -1.73 -16.62 7.08
C GLY A 649 -1.79 -15.94 5.72
N LEU A 650 -1.00 -14.88 5.48
CA LEU A 650 -1.06 -14.14 4.23
C LEU A 650 -0.79 -15.03 3.00
N GLN A 651 0.34 -15.74 3.00
CA GLN A 651 0.76 -16.63 1.92
C GLN A 651 -0.14 -17.86 1.77
N GLN A 652 -0.69 -18.37 2.88
CA GLN A 652 -1.53 -19.57 2.88
C GLN A 652 -3.02 -19.29 2.66
N SER A 653 -3.42 -18.02 2.67
CA SER A 653 -4.83 -17.65 2.54
C SER A 653 -5.52 -18.19 1.28
N PRO A 654 -4.90 -18.33 0.09
CA PRO A 654 -5.53 -19.01 -1.03
C PRO A 654 -5.93 -20.45 -0.70
N ALA A 655 -5.00 -21.22 -0.11
CA ALA A 655 -5.23 -22.62 0.20
C ALA A 655 -6.28 -22.78 1.31
N ALA A 656 -6.22 -21.95 2.34
CA ALA A 656 -7.18 -21.96 3.43
C ALA A 656 -8.62 -21.64 2.97
N GLY A 657 -8.78 -20.61 2.12
CA GLY A 657 -10.08 -20.27 1.55
C GLY A 657 -10.63 -21.38 0.65
N ARG A 658 -9.76 -22.05 -0.11
CA ARG A 658 -10.13 -23.24 -0.90
C ARG A 658 -10.57 -24.39 0.00
N ALA A 659 -9.84 -24.67 1.08
CA ALA A 659 -10.16 -25.75 2.02
C ALA A 659 -11.55 -25.55 2.67
N ILE A 660 -11.88 -24.32 3.09
CA ILE A 660 -13.21 -24.00 3.60
C ILE A 660 -14.28 -24.15 2.52
N SER A 661 -14.01 -23.70 1.30
CA SER A 661 -14.93 -23.89 0.18
C SER A 661 -15.19 -25.37 -0.11
N GLU A 662 -14.17 -26.22 -0.06
CA GLU A 662 -14.30 -27.67 -0.29
C GLU A 662 -15.14 -28.32 0.81
N LEU A 663 -14.90 -28.00 2.08
CA LEU A 663 -15.72 -28.50 3.18
C LEU A 663 -17.18 -28.05 3.08
N VAL A 664 -17.44 -26.77 2.82
CA VAL A 664 -18.81 -26.24 2.74
C VAL A 664 -19.60 -26.88 1.60
N VAL A 665 -18.95 -27.16 0.46
CA VAL A 665 -19.62 -27.65 -0.75
C VAL A 665 -19.66 -29.18 -0.81
N HIS A 666 -18.65 -29.87 -0.28
CA HIS A 666 -18.46 -31.31 -0.45
C HIS A 666 -18.42 -32.11 0.84
N ASP A 667 -18.41 -31.46 2.01
CA ASP A 667 -18.26 -32.09 3.33
C ASP A 667 -16.94 -32.87 3.50
N GLU A 668 -15.96 -32.63 2.62
CA GLU A 668 -14.61 -33.21 2.69
C GLU A 668 -13.58 -32.33 1.98
N PHE A 669 -12.32 -32.39 2.42
CA PHE A 669 -11.20 -31.78 1.70
C PHE A 669 -10.93 -32.58 0.41
N LYS A 670 -10.85 -31.89 -0.73
CA LYS A 670 -10.64 -32.52 -2.05
C LYS A 670 -9.20 -32.44 -2.52
N THR A 671 -8.43 -31.47 -2.03
CA THR A 671 -7.09 -31.20 -2.56
C THR A 671 -5.99 -31.33 -1.52
N ILE A 672 -5.92 -30.41 -0.57
CA ILE A 672 -5.00 -30.50 0.57
C ILE A 672 -5.82 -31.00 1.75
N ASP A 673 -5.39 -32.11 2.35
CA ASP A 673 -6.03 -32.65 3.54
C ASP A 673 -5.68 -31.77 4.76
N CYS A 674 -6.60 -30.87 5.10
CA CYS A 674 -6.47 -29.96 6.23
C CYS A 674 -7.09 -30.53 7.53
N SER A 675 -7.38 -31.84 7.62
CA SER A 675 -8.02 -32.45 8.79
C SER A 675 -7.24 -32.28 10.09
N ARG A 676 -5.91 -32.25 10.02
CA ARG A 676 -5.04 -32.00 11.18
C ARG A 676 -5.13 -30.56 11.70
N PHE A 677 -5.74 -29.64 10.96
CA PHE A 677 -6.05 -28.28 11.42
C PHE A 677 -7.44 -28.16 12.07
N SER A 678 -8.15 -29.26 12.33
CA SER A 678 -9.49 -29.22 12.92
C SER A 678 -9.51 -28.65 14.34
N PHE A 679 -10.68 -28.11 14.74
CA PHE A 679 -10.91 -27.65 16.11
C PHE A 679 -10.87 -28.79 17.14
N ASP A 680 -11.11 -30.04 16.74
CA ASP A 680 -11.14 -31.18 17.67
C ASP A 680 -9.81 -31.36 18.39
N ARG A 681 -8.68 -31.09 17.73
CA ARG A 681 -7.36 -31.13 18.38
C ARG A 681 -7.24 -30.08 19.49
N VAL A 682 -7.84 -28.90 19.28
CA VAL A 682 -7.83 -27.80 20.26
C VAL A 682 -8.64 -28.22 21.48
N ARG A 683 -9.80 -28.81 21.26
CA ARG A 683 -10.66 -29.37 22.32
C ARG A 683 -9.98 -30.50 23.08
N ALA A 684 -9.24 -31.36 22.38
CA ALA A 684 -8.50 -32.48 22.96
C ALA A 684 -7.19 -32.04 23.62
N ASN A 685 -6.78 -30.78 23.46
CA ASN A 685 -5.47 -30.27 23.86
C ASN A 685 -4.31 -31.10 23.26
N GLU A 686 -4.46 -31.46 21.98
CA GLU A 686 -3.49 -32.22 21.19
C GLU A 686 -2.80 -31.25 20.20
N PRO A 687 -1.61 -30.71 20.54
CA PRO A 687 -0.97 -29.68 19.74
C PRO A 687 -0.43 -30.25 18.41
N PHE A 688 -0.63 -29.50 17.34
CA PHE A 688 -0.06 -29.77 16.02
C PHE A 688 1.05 -28.75 15.71
N LEU A 689 2.19 -28.92 16.38
CA LEU A 689 3.29 -27.94 16.39
C LEU A 689 3.94 -27.78 15.03
N GLU A 690 4.15 -26.51 14.65
CA GLU A 690 4.98 -26.14 13.51
C GLU A 690 6.38 -25.73 14.01
N GLN A 691 7.38 -26.60 13.81
CA GLN A 691 8.76 -26.43 14.27
C GLN A 691 9.63 -25.57 13.33
N GLY A 692 9.01 -24.61 12.63
CA GLY A 692 9.66 -23.76 11.63
C GLY A 692 9.03 -22.38 11.51
N ILE A 693 8.51 -21.81 12.60
CA ILE A 693 7.96 -20.44 12.65
C ILE A 693 9.03 -19.44 13.11
N VAL A 694 8.84 -18.18 12.69
CA VAL A 694 9.68 -17.03 13.07
C VAL A 694 9.14 -16.42 14.35
#